data_AF-A0A0C2RYM0-F1
#
_entry.id   AF-A0A0C2RYM0-F1
#
_cell.length_a   1.000
_cell.length_b   1.000
_cell.length_c   1.000
_cell.angle_alpha   90.00
_cell.angle_beta   90.00
_cell.angle_gamma   90.00
#
_symmetry.space_group_name_H-M   'P 1'
#
loop_
_entity.id
_entity.type
_entity.pdbx_description
1 polymer ?
#
loop_
_entity_poly.entity_id
_entity_poly.type
_entity_poly.pdbx_seq_one_letter_code
_entity_poly.pdbx_strand_id
1 'polypeptide(L)'
;MDTQAQLIEPQHHFDVAHAPAHLEAEDQPHQNITLTAALCADAAAELQMERFRRQMKRTVKLDELAMIYRRSDERKALTLLTHRHEISLADSAYVTEHDEEMLAWDVKSHFLDLMICVGNGLGLAADIAPSSGKEDTVMSEKHYRIAVMFISCMLKTINYRGITVTTPYPDVTDDTEFNFATTAIRVRSILGIIGIRLWERNDGKSLENNPKSSALDFGGNENLPKSSALDFGCFRVDKMAKHPNNRQWKPPKVDEPSRRILLNLDAMKRLDDSIQHLYHQWINDAPAGYFDDDFFTSRVPVAITSRFGQNQQLACTREEELQERTNWRQERDYSRIRYITFAVASHIGAREVRQWRSMEVEEIMEQMPEDCDGVYTTGDPAERTFLSWDDLDDLPLYDSTGKENRVYGEDGFLVPRRKARFSPSTKRHGILVDLRHVKELFHLSYDEAAMLVDDFSPVEAYTYPQAGLKIAGHFQANGVMRPFFPFVEKVNKVLSQEKDSDSDDGMNHTPPPITKIVHGVASQGYNAVMHSTRGDSAQHHDAQLGLITGALAGCWASGRTHEKTARRLQRRCAFQLPHVSFSQKIENPEILRDLRLENVFYIDVSQMQPEDKNGGAIVKKIIHPLAFAWNHPSILDEIKQRVILFKPEAYPAIYNWTTFPLTRVLRRVWRVGQDFISSKRQPCPTLIELSSALERALNFMHTGNVAVIATSAMNPLWIGLAIIHDGLPCLNPALVPTLIGPNFVNVEYWPQHDNRLPKSASRCSQLRTYGEGHYNNALDFGAFSTLGCAGNH
;
A
#
# COMPACT_ATOMS: atom_id res chain seq x y z
N MET A 1 -19.54 6.52 30.54
CA MET A 1 -19.48 6.15 29.12
C MET A 1 -18.01 6.08 28.78
N ASP A 2 -17.46 4.86 28.81
CA ASP A 2 -16.04 4.60 28.62
C ASP A 2 -15.67 4.74 27.14
N THR A 3 -14.89 5.77 26.84
CA THR A 3 -14.16 5.92 25.58
C THR A 3 -12.97 4.96 25.62
N GLN A 4 -13.18 3.73 25.12
CA GLN A 4 -12.05 2.89 24.72
C GLN A 4 -11.35 3.56 23.54
N ALA A 5 -10.24 4.22 23.81
CA ALA A 5 -9.24 4.56 22.80
C ALA A 5 -8.77 3.23 22.17
N GLN A 6 -9.35 2.88 21.02
CA GLN A 6 -8.81 1.83 20.17
C GLN A 6 -7.38 2.23 19.80
N LEU A 7 -6.41 1.43 20.22
CA LEU A 7 -5.06 1.46 19.69
C LEU A 7 -5.17 1.09 18.20
N ILE A 8 -5.29 2.11 17.34
CA ILE A 8 -5.24 1.94 15.89
C ILE A 8 -3.81 1.54 15.56
N GLU A 9 -3.61 0.26 15.18
CA GLU A 9 -2.34 -0.16 14.60
C GLU A 9 -2.07 0.68 13.33
N PRO A 10 -0.82 1.14 13.11
CA PRO A 10 -0.49 1.94 11.93
C PRO A 10 -0.78 1.14 10.65
N GLN A 11 -1.78 1.59 9.88
CA GLN A 11 -2.16 0.98 8.61
C GLN A 11 -1.22 1.44 7.51
N HIS A 12 -0.31 0.58 7.09
CA HIS A 12 0.67 0.90 6.05
C HIS A 12 0.02 1.26 4.70
N HIS A 13 0.62 2.21 3.97
CA HIS A 13 0.22 2.60 2.60
C HIS A 13 -0.03 1.36 1.72
N PHE A 14 -1.14 1.36 0.96
CA PHE A 14 -1.45 0.32 -0.02
C PHE A 14 -1.00 0.77 -1.40
N ASP A 15 -0.34 -0.13 -2.13
CA ASP A 15 -0.10 0.06 -3.54
C ASP A 15 -0.63 -1.17 -4.29
N VAL A 16 -1.62 -0.95 -5.16
CA VAL A 16 -2.27 -1.99 -5.94
C VAL A 16 -1.26 -2.72 -6.84
N ALA A 17 -0.22 -2.02 -7.32
CA ALA A 17 0.82 -2.58 -8.18
C ALA A 17 1.91 -3.34 -7.42
N HIS A 18 1.90 -3.33 -6.09
CA HIS A 18 3.01 -3.91 -5.33
C HIS A 18 2.94 -5.44 -5.32
N ALA A 19 3.91 -6.09 -5.96
CA ALA A 19 4.16 -7.51 -5.85
C ALA A 19 5.35 -7.78 -4.90
N PRO A 20 5.32 -8.86 -4.11
CA PRO A 20 6.51 -9.26 -3.38
C PRO A 20 7.65 -9.59 -4.36
N ALA A 21 8.84 -9.03 -4.17
CA ALA A 21 9.98 -9.19 -5.07
C ALA A 21 10.33 -10.67 -5.37
N HIS A 22 10.11 -11.59 -4.43
CA HIS A 22 10.36 -13.03 -4.64
C HIS A 22 9.29 -13.75 -5.49
N LEU A 23 8.17 -13.08 -5.77
CA LEU A 23 7.13 -13.52 -6.68
C LEU A 23 7.12 -12.75 -8.00
N GLU A 24 7.91 -11.70 -8.17
CA GLU A 24 8.07 -11.10 -9.51
C GLU A 24 8.69 -12.14 -10.45
N ALA A 25 8.17 -12.22 -11.68
CA ALA A 25 8.66 -13.11 -12.70
C ALA A 25 9.65 -12.38 -13.62
N GLU A 26 10.77 -13.03 -13.94
CA GLU A 26 11.78 -12.49 -14.86
C GLU A 26 11.20 -12.23 -16.27
N ASP A 27 10.19 -13.00 -16.66
CA ASP A 27 9.50 -12.96 -17.96
C ASP A 27 8.02 -12.52 -17.82
N GLN A 28 7.75 -11.62 -16.87
CA GLN A 28 6.43 -11.05 -16.63
C GLN A 28 5.87 -10.31 -17.87
N PRO A 29 4.55 -10.37 -18.12
CA PRO A 29 3.93 -9.57 -19.16
C PRO A 29 3.69 -8.12 -18.69
N HIS A 30 3.37 -7.22 -19.61
CA HIS A 30 3.00 -5.84 -19.28
C HIS A 30 1.58 -5.77 -18.68
N GLN A 31 1.36 -4.96 -17.64
CA GLN A 31 0.07 -4.89 -16.92
C GLN A 31 -1.14 -4.54 -17.83
N ASN A 32 -0.92 -3.77 -18.91
CA ASN A 32 -1.94 -3.44 -19.92
C ASN A 32 -2.60 -4.65 -20.60
N ILE A 33 -2.00 -5.84 -20.50
CA ILE A 33 -2.62 -7.07 -21.03
C ILE A 33 -3.96 -7.37 -20.34
N THR A 34 -4.13 -7.00 -19.07
CA THR A 34 -5.38 -7.24 -18.32
C THR A 34 -6.55 -6.43 -18.87
N LEU A 35 -6.31 -5.16 -19.17
CA LEU A 35 -7.30 -4.30 -19.80
C LEU A 35 -7.59 -4.76 -21.23
N THR A 36 -6.53 -5.09 -21.98
CA THR A 36 -6.69 -5.65 -23.33
C THR A 36 -7.54 -6.91 -23.29
N ALA A 37 -7.32 -7.79 -22.30
CA ALA A 37 -8.17 -8.93 -22.10
C ALA A 37 -9.60 -8.48 -21.78
N ALA A 38 -9.82 -7.59 -20.81
CA ALA A 38 -11.14 -7.09 -20.42
C ALA A 38 -11.96 -6.55 -21.61
N LEU A 39 -11.30 -5.85 -22.55
CA LEU A 39 -11.92 -5.25 -23.72
C LEU A 39 -11.99 -6.19 -24.94
N CYS A 40 -11.00 -7.05 -25.14
CA CYS A 40 -10.84 -7.89 -26.34
C CYS A 40 -10.74 -9.38 -25.97
N ALA A 41 -11.63 -10.20 -26.52
CA ALA A 41 -11.65 -11.63 -26.22
C ALA A 41 -10.44 -12.44 -26.79
N ASP A 42 -9.74 -11.95 -27.82
CA ASP A 42 -8.87 -12.80 -28.66
C ASP A 42 -7.40 -12.34 -28.88
N ALA A 43 -6.96 -11.19 -28.37
CA ALA A 43 -5.68 -10.60 -28.76
C ALA A 43 -4.53 -10.86 -27.76
N ALA A 44 -3.71 -11.93 -27.92
CA ALA A 44 -2.26 -11.98 -27.53
C ALA A 44 -1.49 -13.34 -27.70
N ALA A 45 -0.93 -13.63 -28.90
CA ALA A 45 0.32 -14.42 -29.16
C ALA A 45 0.46 -15.99 -29.05
N GLU A 46 0.82 -16.58 -30.21
CA GLU A 46 1.60 -17.80 -30.60
C GLU A 46 1.31 -19.27 -30.16
N LEU A 47 1.35 -20.17 -31.17
CA LEU A 47 1.30 -21.65 -31.28
C LEU A 47 0.73 -22.51 -30.13
N GLN A 48 1.18 -22.39 -28.88
CA GLN A 48 0.51 -23.02 -27.73
C GLN A 48 -0.85 -22.36 -27.45
N MET A 49 -0.96 -21.07 -27.75
CA MET A 49 -2.22 -20.35 -27.81
C MET A 49 -3.21 -20.95 -28.79
N GLU A 50 -2.76 -21.50 -29.91
CA GLU A 50 -3.67 -22.05 -30.93
C GLU A 50 -4.44 -23.25 -30.37
N ARG A 51 -3.77 -24.12 -29.60
CA ARG A 51 -4.43 -25.24 -28.91
C ARG A 51 -5.37 -24.77 -27.82
N PHE A 52 -4.96 -23.77 -27.04
CA PHE A 52 -5.81 -23.15 -26.03
C PHE A 52 -7.04 -22.46 -26.65
N ARG A 53 -6.86 -21.73 -27.75
CA ARG A 53 -7.92 -21.04 -28.51
C ARG A 53 -8.91 -22.02 -29.14
N ARG A 54 -8.44 -23.19 -29.57
CA ARG A 54 -9.31 -24.27 -30.09
C ARG A 54 -10.20 -24.89 -29.01
N GLN A 55 -9.87 -24.76 -27.73
CA GLN A 55 -10.82 -25.15 -26.69
C GLN A 55 -12.00 -24.20 -26.66
N MET A 56 -13.20 -24.77 -26.68
CA MET A 56 -14.44 -24.02 -26.52
C MET A 56 -14.51 -23.40 -25.13
N LYS A 57 -14.51 -22.07 -25.07
CA LYS A 57 -14.76 -21.30 -23.86
C LYS A 57 -16.23 -21.45 -23.46
N ARG A 58 -16.48 -21.71 -22.17
CA ARG A 58 -17.83 -21.83 -21.60
C ARG A 58 -18.11 -20.70 -20.62
N THR A 59 -19.35 -20.27 -20.53
CA THR A 59 -19.77 -19.29 -19.53
C THR A 59 -20.28 -20.00 -18.28
N VAL A 60 -19.85 -19.55 -17.10
CA VAL A 60 -20.35 -20.02 -15.79
C VAL A 60 -20.94 -18.84 -15.02
N LYS A 61 -22.12 -19.01 -14.42
CA LYS A 61 -22.73 -17.95 -13.60
C LYS A 61 -22.03 -17.83 -12.25
N LEU A 62 -21.92 -16.62 -11.72
CA LEU A 62 -21.39 -16.39 -10.37
C LEU A 62 -22.14 -17.21 -9.30
N ASP A 63 -23.46 -17.33 -9.44
CA ASP A 63 -24.34 -18.11 -8.57
C ASP A 63 -23.97 -19.60 -8.54
N GLU A 64 -23.54 -20.15 -9.68
CA GLU A 64 -23.11 -21.54 -9.77
C GLU A 64 -21.81 -21.75 -9.00
N LEU A 65 -20.84 -20.82 -9.12
CA LEU A 65 -19.59 -20.89 -8.35
C LEU A 65 -19.85 -20.79 -6.84
N ALA A 66 -20.77 -19.90 -6.43
CA ALA A 66 -21.21 -19.80 -5.05
C ALA A 66 -21.83 -21.12 -4.55
N MET A 67 -22.68 -21.77 -5.36
CA MET A 67 -23.26 -23.08 -5.02
C MET A 67 -22.21 -24.19 -4.92
N ILE A 68 -21.26 -24.26 -5.86
CA ILE A 68 -20.17 -25.25 -5.84
C ILE A 68 -19.35 -25.10 -4.55
N TYR A 69 -18.99 -23.87 -4.18
CA TYR A 69 -18.26 -23.58 -2.96
C TYR A 69 -19.06 -23.96 -1.70
N ARG A 70 -20.32 -23.50 -1.58
CA ARG A 70 -21.16 -23.76 -0.39
C ARG A 70 -21.43 -25.24 -0.17
N ARG A 71 -21.61 -26.01 -1.25
CA ARG A 71 -21.77 -27.47 -1.18
C ARG A 71 -20.45 -28.21 -0.98
N SER A 72 -19.32 -27.51 -1.00
CA SER A 72 -17.98 -28.10 -1.02
C SER A 72 -17.82 -29.18 -2.11
N ASP A 73 -18.42 -28.96 -3.28
CA ASP A 73 -18.44 -29.93 -4.39
C ASP A 73 -17.07 -29.95 -5.10
N GLU A 74 -16.15 -30.73 -4.53
CA GLU A 74 -14.78 -30.83 -5.02
C GLU A 74 -14.70 -31.41 -6.43
N ARG A 75 -15.62 -32.31 -6.81
CA ARG A 75 -15.64 -32.90 -8.16
C ARG A 75 -15.95 -31.85 -9.21
N LYS A 76 -16.99 -31.05 -9.00
CA LYS A 76 -17.32 -29.94 -9.93
C LYS A 76 -16.22 -28.89 -9.94
N ALA A 77 -15.68 -28.53 -8.78
CA ALA A 77 -14.59 -27.57 -8.68
C ALA A 77 -13.37 -28.00 -9.52
N LEU A 78 -12.93 -29.25 -9.41
CA LEU A 78 -11.80 -29.74 -10.21
C LEU A 78 -12.13 -29.85 -11.70
N THR A 79 -13.40 -30.09 -12.06
CA THR A 79 -13.84 -30.10 -13.47
C THR A 79 -13.70 -28.72 -14.11
N LEU A 80 -13.89 -27.63 -13.35
CA LEU A 80 -13.69 -26.26 -13.84
C LEU A 80 -12.25 -26.00 -14.29
N LEU A 81 -11.25 -26.74 -13.80
CA LEU A 81 -9.86 -26.58 -14.23
C LEU A 81 -9.53 -27.28 -15.55
N THR A 82 -10.44 -28.11 -16.08
CA THR A 82 -10.19 -28.93 -17.27
C THR A 82 -10.64 -28.28 -18.57
N HIS A 83 -11.42 -27.20 -18.48
CA HIS A 83 -11.96 -26.46 -19.62
C HIS A 83 -11.78 -24.96 -19.38
N ARG A 84 -11.88 -24.17 -20.45
CA ARG A 84 -11.88 -22.71 -20.37
C ARG A 84 -13.25 -22.20 -19.91
N HIS A 85 -13.24 -21.34 -18.90
CA HIS A 85 -14.45 -20.76 -18.34
C HIS A 85 -14.33 -19.25 -18.16
N GLU A 86 -15.39 -18.51 -18.50
CA GLU A 86 -15.56 -17.11 -18.14
C GLU A 86 -16.74 -16.94 -17.18
N ILE A 87 -16.63 -15.98 -16.26
CA ILE A 87 -17.66 -15.69 -15.27
C ILE A 87 -18.67 -14.69 -15.86
N SER A 88 -19.94 -15.04 -15.85
CA SER A 88 -21.04 -14.11 -16.14
C SER A 88 -21.58 -13.50 -14.85
N LEU A 89 -21.67 -12.17 -14.85
CA LEU A 89 -22.35 -11.38 -13.82
C LEU A 89 -23.80 -11.03 -14.19
N ALA A 90 -24.19 -11.25 -15.45
CA ALA A 90 -25.54 -10.96 -15.92
C ALA A 90 -26.59 -11.79 -15.15
N ASP A 91 -27.65 -11.10 -14.71
CA ASP A 91 -28.78 -11.64 -13.94
C ASP A 91 -28.36 -12.39 -12.66
N SER A 92 -27.19 -12.06 -12.09
CA SER A 92 -26.70 -12.66 -10.85
C SER A 92 -27.49 -12.12 -9.66
N ALA A 93 -27.94 -13.01 -8.78
CA ALA A 93 -28.63 -12.58 -7.56
C ALA A 93 -27.72 -11.82 -6.58
N TYR A 94 -26.41 -11.81 -6.83
CA TYR A 94 -25.36 -11.22 -6.01
C TYR A 94 -24.87 -9.85 -6.50
N VAL A 95 -25.40 -9.36 -7.63
CA VAL A 95 -25.06 -8.05 -8.19
C VAL A 95 -26.28 -7.15 -8.10
N THR A 96 -26.05 -5.88 -7.80
CA THR A 96 -27.07 -4.83 -7.60
C THR A 96 -26.82 -3.72 -8.61
N GLU A 97 -27.85 -3.10 -9.16
CA GLU A 97 -27.68 -1.94 -10.04
C GLU A 97 -27.36 -0.69 -9.21
N HIS A 98 -26.56 0.22 -9.78
CA HIS A 98 -26.02 1.38 -9.05
C HIS A 98 -27.07 2.48 -8.78
N ASP A 99 -28.15 2.47 -9.56
CA ASP A 99 -29.26 3.42 -9.57
C ASP A 99 -30.55 2.85 -8.94
N GLU A 100 -30.47 1.71 -8.24
CA GLU A 100 -31.60 1.18 -7.49
C GLU A 100 -32.16 2.19 -6.48
N GLU A 101 -33.49 2.39 -6.48
CA GLU A 101 -34.17 3.39 -5.66
C GLU A 101 -33.90 3.21 -4.15
N MET A 102 -33.78 1.96 -3.71
CA MET A 102 -33.54 1.61 -2.30
C MET A 102 -32.04 1.52 -1.97
N LEU A 103 -31.17 2.16 -2.74
CA LEU A 103 -29.74 2.20 -2.48
C LEU A 103 -29.29 3.62 -2.08
N ALA A 104 -28.62 3.73 -0.92
CA ALA A 104 -27.97 4.97 -0.50
C ALA A 104 -26.47 4.89 -0.72
N TRP A 105 -25.92 5.98 -1.26
CA TRP A 105 -24.49 6.20 -1.44
C TRP A 105 -23.97 7.20 -0.42
N ASP A 106 -22.76 6.99 0.08
CA ASP A 106 -22.14 7.91 1.05
C ASP A 106 -20.62 8.02 0.89
N VAL A 107 -20.09 9.24 1.04
CA VAL A 107 -18.64 9.54 1.06
C VAL A 107 -18.33 10.27 2.37
N LYS A 108 -18.32 9.53 3.48
CA LYS A 108 -18.26 10.12 4.84
C LYS A 108 -16.87 10.22 5.43
N SER A 109 -15.87 9.60 4.81
CA SER A 109 -14.57 9.46 5.42
C SER A 109 -13.49 9.79 4.42
N HIS A 110 -12.72 10.82 4.74
CA HIS A 110 -11.56 11.27 4.02
C HIS A 110 -10.33 11.06 4.90
N PHE A 111 -9.23 10.65 4.29
CA PHE A 111 -8.00 10.31 4.99
C PHE A 111 -6.81 10.92 4.29
N LEU A 112 -5.84 11.39 5.07
CA LEU A 112 -4.50 11.68 4.60
C LEU A 112 -3.66 10.40 4.74
N ASP A 113 -3.25 9.82 3.61
CA ASP A 113 -2.51 8.55 3.57
C ASP A 113 -1.01 8.73 3.41
N LEU A 114 -0.63 9.80 2.74
CA LEU A 114 0.75 10.16 2.44
C LEU A 114 0.93 11.65 2.68
N MET A 115 2.05 12.00 3.30
CA MET A 115 2.59 13.35 3.25
C MET A 115 4.12 13.33 3.19
N ILE A 116 4.67 13.85 2.10
CA ILE A 116 6.09 14.07 1.88
C ILE A 116 6.33 15.57 1.84
N CYS A 117 7.27 16.07 2.63
CA CYS A 117 7.70 17.46 2.58
C CYS A 117 9.18 17.56 2.25
N VAL A 118 9.50 18.45 1.31
CA VAL A 118 10.87 18.73 0.87
C VAL A 118 11.23 20.15 1.29
N GLY A 119 12.29 20.31 2.08
CA GLY A 119 12.82 21.61 2.48
C GLY A 119 13.30 22.43 1.29
N ASN A 120 13.23 23.76 1.38
CA ASN A 120 13.65 24.67 0.31
C ASN A 120 15.14 25.05 0.33
N GLY A 121 15.92 24.46 1.24
CA GLY A 121 17.35 24.73 1.37
C GLY A 121 17.99 23.94 2.51
N LEU A 122 19.13 24.44 2.97
CA LEU A 122 19.89 23.86 4.08
C LEU A 122 19.05 23.79 5.37
N GLY A 123 19.30 22.73 6.15
CA GLY A 123 18.69 22.53 7.45
C GLY A 123 17.62 21.43 7.45
N LEU A 124 16.87 21.38 8.55
CA LEU A 124 15.89 20.36 8.91
C LEU A 124 14.46 20.90 8.95
N ALA A 125 14.17 21.93 8.12
CA ALA A 125 12.85 22.57 8.04
C ALA A 125 11.69 21.59 7.86
N ALA A 126 11.91 20.51 7.11
CA ALA A 126 10.91 19.46 6.89
C ALA A 126 10.64 18.55 8.11
N ASP A 127 11.51 18.55 9.13
CA ASP A 127 11.61 17.51 10.18
C ASP A 127 11.34 18.00 11.61
N ILE A 128 10.50 19.03 11.77
CA ILE A 128 10.21 19.62 13.09
C ILE A 128 9.25 18.75 13.96
N ALA A 129 8.77 17.59 13.47
CA ALA A 129 7.87 16.69 14.21
C ALA A 129 8.22 15.19 14.01
N PRO A 130 7.99 14.29 15.00
CA PRO A 130 8.55 12.94 15.03
C PRO A 130 8.20 12.15 13.76
N SER A 131 9.21 11.82 12.96
CA SER A 131 9.08 10.91 11.83
C SER A 131 10.01 9.71 12.03
N SER A 132 9.62 8.55 11.49
CA SER A 132 10.50 7.38 11.42
C SER A 132 10.46 6.84 10.00
N GLY A 133 11.33 7.36 9.14
CA GLY A 133 11.52 6.86 7.78
C GLY A 133 12.53 5.70 7.75
N LYS A 134 12.30 4.75 6.84
CA LYS A 134 13.26 3.76 6.36
C LYS A 134 13.16 3.76 4.84
N GLU A 135 13.99 4.56 4.18
CA GLU A 135 14.14 4.51 2.72
C GLU A 135 15.62 4.46 2.36
N ASP A 136 16.00 3.47 1.56
CA ASP A 136 17.37 3.26 1.12
C ASP A 136 17.84 4.46 0.26
N THR A 137 18.96 5.07 0.63
CA THR A 137 19.56 6.14 -0.15
C THR A 137 20.43 5.55 -1.27
N VAL A 138 20.29 6.05 -2.50
CA VAL A 138 21.15 5.71 -3.65
C VAL A 138 22.44 6.53 -3.60
N MET A 139 23.15 6.44 -2.48
CA MET A 139 24.38 7.18 -2.25
C MET A 139 25.57 6.22 -2.35
N SER A 140 26.66 6.65 -3.03
CA SER A 140 27.89 5.85 -3.02
C SER A 140 28.42 5.72 -1.59
N GLU A 141 29.17 4.67 -1.31
CA GLU A 141 29.75 4.47 0.03
C GLU A 141 30.62 5.66 0.47
N LYS A 142 31.40 6.24 -0.46
CA LYS A 142 32.20 7.45 -0.23
C LYS A 142 31.30 8.62 0.20
N HIS A 143 30.28 8.95 -0.60
CA HIS A 143 29.37 10.06 -0.32
C HIS A 143 28.61 9.87 1.00
N TYR A 144 28.20 8.63 1.29
CA TYR A 144 27.53 8.29 2.54
C TYR A 144 28.41 8.59 3.75
N ARG A 145 29.67 8.15 3.72
CA ARG A 145 30.63 8.41 4.79
C ARG A 145 30.89 9.91 4.98
N ILE A 146 31.00 10.66 3.89
CA ILE A 146 31.14 12.12 3.95
C ILE A 146 29.92 12.77 4.62
N ALA A 147 28.70 12.40 4.23
CA ALA A 147 27.47 12.90 4.84
C ALA A 147 27.37 12.58 6.34
N VAL A 148 27.80 11.37 6.73
CA VAL A 148 27.85 10.96 8.14
C VAL A 148 28.85 11.80 8.93
N MET A 149 30.03 12.10 8.38
CA MET A 149 31.01 12.96 9.03
C MET A 149 30.48 14.37 9.22
N PHE A 150 29.83 14.94 8.20
CA PHE A 150 29.15 16.22 8.30
C PHE A 150 28.13 16.23 9.45
N ILE A 151 27.18 15.29 9.47
CA ILE A 151 26.16 15.19 10.52
C ILE A 151 26.80 14.98 11.90
N SER A 152 27.86 14.17 11.99
CA SER A 152 28.59 13.93 13.24
C SER A 152 29.23 15.20 13.78
N CYS A 153 29.82 16.02 12.91
CA CYS A 153 30.38 17.32 13.25
C CYS A 153 29.28 18.27 13.77
N MET A 154 28.14 18.34 13.09
CA MET A 154 27.00 19.17 13.52
C MET A 154 26.41 18.70 14.86
N LEU A 155 26.36 17.39 15.10
CA LEU A 155 25.93 16.86 16.40
C LEU A 155 26.93 17.17 17.52
N LYS A 156 28.24 17.20 17.20
CA LYS A 156 29.27 17.61 18.15
C LYS A 156 29.17 19.09 18.50
N THR A 157 28.86 19.97 17.55
CA THR A 157 28.73 21.42 17.83
C THR A 157 27.58 21.72 18.79
N ILE A 158 26.50 20.93 18.76
CA ILE A 158 25.39 21.04 19.72
C ILE A 158 25.61 20.25 21.02
N ASN A 159 26.81 19.70 21.24
CA ASN A 159 27.17 18.88 22.40
C ASN A 159 26.26 17.64 22.60
N TYR A 160 25.83 16.99 21.51
CA TYR A 160 24.98 15.81 21.62
C TYR A 160 25.73 14.63 22.27
N ARG A 161 25.17 14.08 23.34
CA ARG A 161 25.81 13.01 24.13
C ARG A 161 25.89 11.71 23.33
N GLY A 162 27.06 11.08 23.36
CA GLY A 162 27.27 9.76 22.75
C GLY A 162 27.78 9.77 21.31
N ILE A 163 27.96 10.96 20.72
CA ILE A 163 28.66 11.16 19.45
C ILE A 163 30.01 11.81 19.76
N THR A 164 31.07 11.24 19.20
CA THR A 164 32.42 11.79 19.28
C THR A 164 32.96 11.94 17.88
N VAL A 165 33.57 13.07 17.58
CA VAL A 165 34.34 13.28 16.35
C VAL A 165 35.80 13.53 16.74
N THR A 166 36.68 12.60 16.40
CA THR A 166 38.12 12.69 16.65
C THR A 166 38.82 13.46 15.53
N THR A 167 38.49 13.15 14.28
CA THR A 167 38.97 13.83 13.07
C THR A 167 37.77 14.30 12.25
N PRO A 168 37.63 15.61 11.94
CA PRO A 168 36.47 16.13 11.19
C PRO A 168 36.45 15.73 9.72
N TYR A 169 37.62 15.45 9.12
CA TYR A 169 37.80 15.06 7.73
C TYR A 169 38.73 13.84 7.61
N PRO A 170 38.26 12.62 7.95
CA PRO A 170 39.05 11.41 7.76
C PRO A 170 39.16 11.02 6.28
N ASP A 171 40.10 10.14 5.96
CA ASP A 171 40.03 9.36 4.73
C ASP A 171 38.78 8.46 4.77
N VAL A 172 37.76 8.82 4.00
CA VAL A 172 36.49 8.09 3.91
C VAL A 172 36.61 6.80 3.11
N THR A 173 37.71 6.59 2.39
CA THR A 173 37.98 5.33 1.67
C THR A 173 38.58 4.27 2.59
N ASP A 174 39.18 4.67 3.73
CA ASP A 174 39.68 3.75 4.76
C ASP A 174 38.64 3.52 5.86
N ASP A 175 38.14 2.28 5.94
CA ASP A 175 37.21 1.82 6.98
C ASP A 175 37.72 2.08 8.39
N THR A 176 39.00 1.85 8.64
CA THR A 176 39.61 1.94 9.96
C THR A 176 39.65 3.39 10.42
N GLU A 177 40.06 4.28 9.51
CA GLU A 177 40.13 5.70 9.78
C GLU A 177 38.73 6.29 9.99
N PHE A 178 37.78 5.97 9.11
CA PHE A 178 36.39 6.42 9.24
C PHE A 178 35.74 5.94 10.56
N ASN A 179 35.89 4.67 10.92
CA ASN A 179 35.33 4.11 12.16
C ASN A 179 36.01 4.66 13.44
N PHE A 180 37.23 5.19 13.32
CA PHE A 180 37.91 5.89 14.40
C PHE A 180 37.49 7.36 14.48
N ALA A 181 37.18 7.97 13.34
CA ALA A 181 36.82 9.38 13.20
C ALA A 181 35.51 9.74 13.90
N THR A 182 34.50 8.85 13.83
CA THR A 182 33.19 9.09 14.43
C THR A 182 32.60 7.86 15.12
N THR A 183 31.85 8.06 16.21
CA THR A 183 31.04 7.01 16.83
C THR A 183 29.59 6.98 16.35
N ALA A 184 29.20 7.86 15.42
CA ALA A 184 27.84 7.88 14.86
C ALA A 184 27.42 6.53 14.26
N ILE A 185 28.37 5.80 13.65
CA ILE A 185 28.15 4.48 13.09
C ILE A 185 29.11 3.50 13.77
N ARG A 186 28.65 2.80 14.81
CA ARG A 186 29.34 1.61 15.31
C ARG A 186 28.41 0.41 15.25
N VAL A 187 27.99 0.01 14.04
CA VAL A 187 27.47 -1.33 13.75
C VAL A 187 27.84 -1.70 12.31
N ARG A 188 28.65 -2.77 12.13
CA ARG A 188 28.87 -3.39 10.83
C ARG A 188 27.62 -4.20 10.45
N SER A 189 26.85 -3.72 9.48
CA SER A 189 26.33 -4.50 8.34
C SER A 189 25.20 -3.73 7.64
N ILE A 190 25.40 -3.53 6.32
CA ILE A 190 24.40 -3.19 5.29
C ILE A 190 23.71 -1.82 5.48
N LEU A 191 24.15 -0.83 4.67
CA LEU A 191 23.41 0.36 4.22
C LEU A 191 22.25 0.80 5.13
N GLY A 192 22.56 1.28 6.34
CA GLY A 192 21.57 1.64 7.36
C GLY A 192 21.54 3.13 7.65
N ILE A 193 20.41 3.76 7.38
CA ILE A 193 20.10 5.20 7.56
C ILE A 193 20.17 5.60 9.04
N ILE A 194 20.64 6.83 9.32
CA ILE A 194 20.47 7.49 10.62
C ILE A 194 19.02 7.95 10.74
N GLY A 195 18.21 7.27 11.56
CA GLY A 195 16.87 7.72 11.92
C GLY A 195 16.88 8.57 13.20
N ILE A 196 16.34 9.80 13.13
CA ILE A 196 16.16 10.70 14.27
C ILE A 196 14.71 10.61 14.79
N ARG A 197 14.49 10.50 16.11
CA ARG A 197 13.13 10.46 16.70
C ARG A 197 12.98 11.41 17.89
N LEU A 198 11.86 12.12 17.95
CA LEU A 198 11.45 12.96 19.08
C LEU A 198 10.72 12.14 20.17
N TRP A 199 10.87 12.57 21.42
CA TRP A 199 10.08 12.15 22.58
C TRP A 199 9.60 13.41 23.31
N GLU A 200 8.31 13.47 23.65
CA GLU A 200 7.78 14.44 24.61
C GLU A 200 7.78 13.83 26.02
N ARG A 201 8.27 14.60 26.99
CA ARG A 201 8.22 14.27 28.42
C ARG A 201 7.19 15.21 29.04
N ASN A 202 6.00 14.68 29.35
CA ASN A 202 5.01 15.39 30.16
C ASN A 202 5.48 15.43 31.61
N ASP A 203 6.32 16.41 31.96
CA ASP A 203 6.68 16.69 33.34
C ASP A 203 5.71 17.72 33.92
N GLY A 204 4.80 17.29 34.80
CA GLY A 204 4.12 18.23 35.70
C GLY A 204 2.74 17.86 36.21
N LYS A 205 2.58 16.79 36.99
CA LYS A 205 1.76 16.81 38.24
C LYS A 205 2.41 15.91 39.29
N SER A 206 2.45 16.46 40.50
CA SER A 206 3.21 16.08 41.69
C SER A 206 2.96 14.67 42.23
N LEU A 207 4.03 14.08 42.79
CA LEU A 207 3.99 13.06 43.83
C LEU A 207 3.09 13.50 44.99
N GLU A 208 2.09 12.67 45.33
CA GLU A 208 1.77 12.19 46.70
C GLU A 208 0.39 11.51 46.75
N ASN A 209 0.31 10.44 47.57
CA ASN A 209 -0.87 9.62 47.93
C ASN A 209 -1.30 8.61 46.84
N ASN A 210 -1.33 7.30 47.05
CA ASN A 210 -1.79 6.55 48.21
C ASN A 210 -1.25 5.09 48.19
N PRO A 211 -1.35 4.35 49.32
CA PRO A 211 -0.70 3.08 49.60
C PRO A 211 -1.57 1.86 49.27
N LYS A 212 -0.99 0.69 49.57
CA LYS A 212 -1.58 -0.64 49.81
C LYS A 212 -1.48 -1.62 48.65
N SER A 213 -0.46 -2.47 48.78
CA SER A 213 -0.62 -3.90 48.57
C SER A 213 -1.79 -4.43 49.41
N SER A 214 -2.66 -5.22 48.80
CA SER A 214 -3.39 -6.28 49.48
C SER A 214 -2.73 -7.60 49.10
N ALA A 215 -2.08 -8.19 50.08
CA ALA A 215 -1.60 -9.57 50.08
C ALA A 215 -2.77 -10.56 50.02
N LEU A 216 -2.46 -11.77 49.55
CA LEU A 216 -2.84 -13.12 50.02
C LEU A 216 -2.38 -14.08 48.88
N ASP A 217 -1.66 -15.18 49.08
CA ASP A 217 -1.36 -15.89 50.32
C ASP A 217 -0.13 -16.82 50.19
N PHE A 218 0.28 -17.30 51.37
CA PHE A 218 1.53 -17.93 51.77
C PHE A 218 1.77 -19.39 51.35
N GLY A 219 3.06 -19.75 51.41
CA GLY A 219 3.59 -21.02 51.93
C GLY A 219 5.09 -21.11 51.58
N GLY A 220 6.07 -21.20 52.48
CA GLY A 220 6.16 -21.29 53.94
C GLY A 220 7.65 -21.51 54.29
N ASN A 221 7.98 -21.42 55.58
CA ASN A 221 9.27 -21.65 56.25
C ASN A 221 10.36 -20.57 56.10
N GLU A 222 10.58 -19.72 57.11
CA GLU A 222 11.07 -19.94 58.50
C GLU A 222 12.59 -19.74 58.63
N ASN A 223 12.91 -18.90 59.63
CA ASN A 223 14.16 -18.75 60.38
C ASN A 223 15.16 -17.64 59.99
N LEU A 224 14.88 -16.42 60.51
CA LEU A 224 15.56 -15.77 61.66
C LEU A 224 17.12 -15.57 61.64
N PRO A 225 17.67 -14.58 62.38
CA PRO A 225 18.23 -13.36 61.76
C PRO A 225 19.61 -12.94 62.33
N LYS A 226 20.00 -11.67 62.04
CA LYS A 226 20.97 -10.80 62.75
C LYS A 226 22.45 -11.17 62.52
N SER A 227 23.42 -10.27 62.39
CA SER A 227 23.50 -8.81 62.58
C SER A 227 24.87 -8.31 62.10
N SER A 228 24.89 -7.07 61.58
CA SER A 228 25.85 -5.97 61.82
C SER A 228 27.37 -6.15 61.71
N ALA A 229 27.93 -5.16 60.98
CA ALA A 229 29.13 -4.36 61.30
C ALA A 229 30.49 -5.07 61.13
N LEU A 230 31.60 -4.44 60.74
CA LEU A 230 32.00 -3.14 60.18
C LEU A 230 33.53 -3.32 59.95
N ASP A 231 34.09 -2.48 59.09
CA ASP A 231 35.47 -1.97 59.12
C ASP A 231 36.68 -2.74 58.56
N PHE A 232 37.21 -2.09 57.51
CA PHE A 232 38.58 -1.65 57.25
C PHE A 232 39.78 -2.60 57.41
N GLY A 233 40.52 -2.72 56.32
CA GLY A 233 41.90 -2.19 56.33
C GLY A 233 42.99 -3.05 55.69
N CYS A 234 43.74 -2.40 54.80
CA CYS A 234 45.20 -2.42 54.71
C CYS A 234 45.90 -3.30 53.63
N PHE A 235 46.42 -2.58 52.62
CA PHE A 235 47.72 -2.70 51.94
C PHE A 235 48.54 -3.99 52.05
N ARG A 236 48.90 -4.57 50.89
CA ARG A 236 50.30 -4.58 50.41
C ARG A 236 50.42 -5.00 48.94
N VAL A 237 51.20 -4.21 48.21
CA VAL A 237 51.74 -4.45 46.87
C VAL A 237 52.95 -5.37 46.99
N ASP A 238 53.06 -6.41 46.16
CA ASP A 238 54.33 -6.66 45.44
C ASP A 238 54.27 -7.72 44.34
N LYS A 239 54.96 -7.35 43.24
CA LYS A 239 55.68 -8.15 42.23
C LYS A 239 54.97 -8.63 40.94
N MET A 240 55.40 -7.96 39.87
CA MET A 240 55.40 -8.34 38.45
C MET A 240 55.95 -9.75 38.20
N ALA A 241 55.27 -10.52 37.35
CA ALA A 241 55.74 -10.91 36.01
C ALA A 241 55.04 -12.18 35.50
N LYS A 242 54.43 -12.08 34.32
CA LYS A 242 54.28 -13.07 33.21
C LYS A 242 52.89 -12.96 32.57
N HIS A 243 52.82 -12.26 31.43
CA HIS A 243 51.85 -12.57 30.38
C HIS A 243 52.41 -13.74 29.54
N PRO A 244 51.55 -14.65 29.03
CA PRO A 244 50.97 -14.42 27.70
C PRO A 244 49.49 -14.86 27.54
N ASN A 245 48.79 -14.09 26.71
CA ASN A 245 47.66 -14.41 25.81
C ASN A 245 46.90 -15.75 25.99
N ASN A 246 45.61 -15.67 26.35
CA ASN A 246 44.48 -16.21 25.59
C ASN A 246 43.16 -16.03 26.36
N ARG A 247 42.57 -14.83 26.29
CA ARG A 247 41.11 -14.72 26.36
C ARG A 247 40.66 -14.32 24.97
N GLN A 248 40.20 -15.32 24.22
CA GLN A 248 39.43 -15.12 23.00
C GLN A 248 38.40 -14.02 23.28
N TRP A 249 38.61 -12.88 22.64
CA TRP A 249 37.58 -11.87 22.49
C TRP A 249 36.41 -12.53 21.78
N LYS A 250 35.27 -12.63 22.47
CA LYS A 250 34.02 -13.05 21.85
C LYS A 250 33.48 -11.84 21.10
N PRO A 251 33.25 -11.92 19.78
CA PRO A 251 32.55 -10.85 19.08
C PRO A 251 31.16 -10.65 19.71
N PRO A 252 30.68 -9.40 19.81
CA PRO A 252 29.32 -9.13 20.29
C PRO A 252 28.30 -9.81 19.37
N LYS A 253 27.17 -10.23 19.98
CA LYS A 253 26.06 -10.91 19.30
C LYS A 253 25.54 -10.05 18.15
N VAL A 254 25.24 -10.71 17.02
CA VAL A 254 24.90 -10.12 15.70
C VAL A 254 23.47 -9.52 15.64
N ASP A 255 22.86 -9.12 16.76
CA ASP A 255 21.47 -8.62 16.77
C ASP A 255 21.30 -7.35 17.64
N GLU A 256 22.25 -6.40 17.60
CA GLU A 256 22.00 -5.05 18.16
C GLU A 256 21.28 -4.18 17.11
N PRO A 257 20.08 -3.64 17.40
CA PRO A 257 19.36 -2.79 16.46
C PRO A 257 20.16 -1.53 16.15
N SER A 258 20.16 -1.12 14.87
CA SER A 258 20.71 0.14 14.35
C SER A 258 20.73 1.25 15.41
N ARG A 259 21.90 1.80 15.74
CA ARG A 259 22.07 2.86 16.73
C ARG A 259 21.25 4.09 16.32
N ARG A 260 20.16 4.38 17.04
CA ARG A 260 19.25 5.51 16.77
C ARG A 260 19.70 6.77 17.52
N ILE A 261 19.61 7.93 16.88
CA ILE A 261 19.87 9.23 17.49
C ILE A 261 18.53 9.82 17.93
N LEU A 262 18.40 10.18 19.20
CA LEU A 262 17.15 10.72 19.76
C LEU A 262 17.36 12.20 20.09
N LEU A 263 16.71 13.09 19.34
CA LEU A 263 16.76 14.54 19.55
C LEU A 263 15.42 15.01 20.11
N ASN A 264 15.45 15.87 21.13
CA ASN A 264 14.26 16.64 21.51
C ASN A 264 14.13 17.88 20.58
N LEU A 265 13.01 18.60 20.67
CA LEU A 265 12.72 19.72 19.77
C LEU A 265 13.79 20.82 19.83
N ASP A 266 14.27 21.12 21.03
CA ASP A 266 15.32 22.11 21.26
C ASP A 266 16.67 21.69 20.65
N ALA A 267 17.08 20.43 20.82
CA ALA A 267 18.27 19.89 20.17
C ALA A 267 18.13 19.83 18.63
N MET A 268 16.92 19.56 18.12
CA MET A 268 16.63 19.57 16.69
C MET A 268 16.79 20.98 16.11
N LYS A 269 16.24 22.01 16.78
CA LYS A 269 16.40 23.42 16.39
C LYS A 269 17.87 23.83 16.37
N ARG A 270 18.64 23.50 17.42
CA ARG A 270 20.08 23.77 17.44
C ARG A 270 20.85 23.04 16.34
N LEU A 271 20.43 21.82 15.99
CA LEU A 271 21.03 21.05 14.91
C LEU A 271 20.74 21.70 13.54
N ASP A 272 19.48 22.09 13.32
CA ASP A 272 19.04 22.83 12.13
C ASP A 272 19.84 24.13 11.97
N ASP A 273 19.96 24.91 13.04
CA ASP A 273 20.78 26.14 13.05
C ASP A 273 22.24 25.84 12.73
N SER A 274 22.83 24.80 13.34
CA SER A 274 24.22 24.41 13.08
C SER A 274 24.44 24.04 11.62
N ILE A 275 23.54 23.26 11.03
CA ILE A 275 23.61 22.87 9.61
C ILE A 275 23.58 24.10 8.72
N GLN A 276 22.64 25.03 8.94
CA GLN A 276 22.50 26.23 8.11
C GLN A 276 23.74 27.12 8.14
N HIS A 277 24.30 27.34 9.33
CA HIS A 277 25.39 28.30 9.51
C HIS A 277 26.76 27.71 9.20
N LEU A 278 26.96 26.41 9.41
CA LEU A 278 28.28 25.78 9.34
C LEU A 278 28.49 24.94 8.08
N TYR A 279 27.45 24.64 7.29
CA TYR A 279 27.61 23.80 6.09
C TYR A 279 28.64 24.35 5.11
N HIS A 280 28.50 25.61 4.69
CA HIS A 280 29.43 26.20 3.72
C HIS A 280 30.86 26.29 4.26
N GLN A 281 31.02 26.61 5.54
CA GLN A 281 32.34 26.61 6.17
C GLN A 281 32.95 25.21 6.18
N TRP A 282 32.17 24.19 6.59
CA TRP A 282 32.62 22.80 6.63
C TRP A 282 33.00 22.28 5.25
N ILE A 283 32.25 22.65 4.22
CA ILE A 283 32.60 22.34 2.82
C ILE A 283 33.90 23.05 2.43
N ASN A 284 34.05 24.35 2.69
CA ASN A 284 35.25 25.09 2.33
C ASN A 284 36.53 24.57 3.02
N ASP A 285 36.39 24.03 4.23
CA ASP A 285 37.48 23.47 5.02
C ASP A 285 37.79 22.00 4.66
N ALA A 286 36.99 21.36 3.80
CA ALA A 286 37.14 19.95 3.47
C ALA A 286 38.34 19.68 2.52
N PRO A 287 39.01 18.51 2.62
CA PRO A 287 40.11 18.14 1.74
C PRO A 287 39.68 18.02 0.27
N ALA A 288 40.59 18.29 -0.66
CA ALA A 288 40.33 18.22 -2.10
C ALA A 288 39.72 16.87 -2.56
N GLY A 289 40.14 15.76 -1.94
CA GLY A 289 39.63 14.41 -2.24
C GLY A 289 38.13 14.20 -1.95
N TYR A 290 37.47 15.13 -1.24
CA TYR A 290 36.00 15.10 -1.06
C TYR A 290 35.26 15.69 -2.27
N PHE A 291 35.96 16.38 -3.18
CA PHE A 291 35.41 17.10 -4.33
C PHE A 291 35.72 16.48 -5.69
N ASP A 292 36.38 15.32 -5.74
CA ASP A 292 36.83 14.68 -6.99
C ASP A 292 35.73 14.44 -8.04
N ASP A 293 34.45 14.41 -7.63
CA ASP A 293 33.29 14.08 -8.47
C ASP A 293 32.19 15.14 -8.51
N ASP A 294 32.51 16.38 -8.11
CA ASP A 294 31.60 17.53 -8.06
C ASP A 294 30.31 17.34 -7.24
N PHE A 295 30.17 16.24 -6.47
CA PHE A 295 28.91 15.91 -5.79
C PHE A 295 28.51 17.00 -4.78
N PHE A 296 29.44 17.45 -3.95
CA PHE A 296 29.18 18.44 -2.89
C PHE A 296 29.34 19.90 -3.34
N THR A 297 29.90 20.14 -4.53
CA THR A 297 29.99 21.49 -5.14
C THR A 297 28.76 21.82 -5.98
N SER A 298 28.14 20.81 -6.61
CA SER A 298 26.95 20.96 -7.45
C SER A 298 25.63 20.73 -6.71
N ARG A 299 25.66 20.21 -5.47
CA ARG A 299 24.45 19.86 -4.70
C ARG A 299 24.51 20.41 -3.28
N VAL A 300 23.32 20.65 -2.72
CA VAL A 300 23.11 21.10 -1.35
C VAL A 300 22.23 20.09 -0.63
N PRO A 301 22.53 19.70 0.62
CA PRO A 301 21.67 18.80 1.37
C PRO A 301 20.35 19.50 1.70
N VAL A 302 19.25 18.78 1.44
CA VAL A 302 17.89 19.18 1.80
C VAL A 302 17.27 18.13 2.70
N ALA A 303 16.46 18.56 3.67
CA ALA A 303 15.67 17.64 4.47
C ALA A 303 14.41 17.21 3.71
N ILE A 304 14.16 15.91 3.70
CA ILE A 304 12.93 15.31 3.21
C ILE A 304 12.31 14.56 4.37
N THR A 305 11.05 14.84 4.67
CA THR A 305 10.26 13.98 5.55
C THR A 305 9.21 13.25 4.75
N SER A 306 9.02 11.98 5.09
CA SER A 306 7.96 11.17 4.53
C SER A 306 7.17 10.50 5.64
N ARG A 307 5.84 10.65 5.59
CA ARG A 307 4.89 9.93 6.43
C ARG A 307 3.97 9.13 5.52
N PHE A 308 4.17 7.81 5.49
CA PHE A 308 3.33 6.86 4.76
C PHE A 308 2.35 6.16 5.70
N GLY A 309 1.17 5.81 5.18
CA GLY A 309 0.22 4.95 5.89
C GLY A 309 -0.28 5.58 7.18
N GLN A 310 -0.53 6.89 7.16
CA GLN A 310 -1.07 7.55 8.34
C GLN A 310 -2.53 7.13 8.55
N ASN A 311 -3.27 6.85 7.45
CA ASN A 311 -4.72 6.70 7.42
C ASN A 311 -5.38 7.70 8.37
N GLN A 312 -4.86 8.93 8.36
CA GLN A 312 -5.23 9.96 9.31
C GLN A 312 -6.55 10.52 8.83
N GLN A 313 -7.62 10.26 9.56
CA GLN A 313 -8.93 10.80 9.24
C GLN A 313 -8.85 12.34 9.27
N LEU A 314 -9.26 12.96 8.16
CA LEU A 314 -9.41 14.40 8.06
C LEU A 314 -10.65 14.85 8.84
N ALA A 315 -10.66 16.11 9.29
CA ALA A 315 -11.78 16.65 10.04
C ALA A 315 -13.13 16.47 9.31
N CYS A 316 -14.13 15.99 10.05
CA CYS A 316 -15.49 15.76 9.55
C CYS A 316 -16.47 16.83 10.07
N THR A 317 -16.08 17.59 11.10
CA THR A 317 -16.85 18.69 11.68
C THR A 317 -16.05 20.00 11.68
N ARG A 318 -16.75 21.14 11.78
CA ARG A 318 -16.12 22.46 11.84
C ARG A 318 -15.19 22.64 13.05
N GLU A 319 -15.53 22.02 14.18
CA GLU A 319 -14.70 22.04 15.39
C GLU A 319 -13.40 21.24 15.19
N GLU A 320 -13.52 20.02 14.64
CA GLU A 320 -12.35 19.21 14.28
C GLU A 320 -11.47 19.93 13.24
N GLU A 321 -12.08 20.62 12.27
CA GLU A 321 -11.35 21.37 11.23
C GLU A 321 -10.53 22.49 11.84
N LEU A 322 -11.11 23.23 12.80
CA LEU A 322 -10.40 24.30 13.50
C LEU A 322 -9.23 23.76 14.32
N GLN A 323 -9.41 22.60 14.98
CA GLN A 323 -8.35 21.93 15.71
C GLN A 323 -7.25 21.40 14.78
N GLU A 324 -7.61 20.77 13.65
CA GLU A 324 -6.69 20.27 12.64
C GLU A 324 -5.85 21.41 12.07
N ARG A 325 -6.48 22.54 11.70
CA ARG A 325 -5.78 23.74 11.23
C ARG A 325 -4.80 24.30 12.26
N THR A 326 -5.17 24.25 13.54
CA THR A 326 -4.29 24.70 14.63
C THR A 326 -3.08 23.80 14.77
N ASN A 327 -3.29 22.47 14.73
CA ASN A 327 -2.21 21.48 14.78
C ASN A 327 -1.25 21.65 13.60
N TRP A 328 -1.78 21.78 12.38
CA TRP A 328 -0.97 21.95 11.18
C TRP A 328 -0.15 23.25 11.19
N ARG A 329 -0.64 24.34 11.77
CA ARG A 329 0.14 25.58 11.93
C ARG A 329 1.36 25.41 12.84
N GLN A 330 1.26 24.53 13.83
CA GLN A 330 2.31 24.31 14.83
C GLN A 330 3.28 23.19 14.43
N GLU A 331 2.90 22.35 13.48
CA GLU A 331 3.67 21.15 13.13
C GLU A 331 5.03 21.46 12.50
N ARG A 332 5.08 22.47 11.61
CA ARG A 332 6.26 22.77 10.75
C ARG A 332 6.33 24.24 10.40
N ASP A 333 7.53 24.69 10.02
CA ASP A 333 7.72 25.97 9.37
C ASP A 333 7.55 25.82 7.85
N TYR A 334 6.31 26.01 7.37
CA TYR A 334 5.95 25.86 5.96
C TYR A 334 6.61 26.91 5.05
N SER A 335 7.08 28.04 5.60
CA SER A 335 7.82 29.05 4.83
C SER A 335 9.16 28.53 4.32
N ARG A 336 9.69 27.48 4.97
CA ARG A 336 10.95 26.81 4.64
C ARG A 336 10.75 25.48 3.88
N ILE A 337 9.52 25.20 3.45
CA ILE A 337 9.18 24.05 2.61
C ILE A 337 9.11 24.49 1.16
N ARG A 338 9.70 23.68 0.27
CA ARG A 338 9.61 23.88 -1.17
C ARG A 338 8.44 23.12 -1.76
N TYR A 339 8.37 21.83 -1.47
CA TYR A 339 7.38 20.93 -2.06
C TYR A 339 6.65 20.13 -0.99
N ILE A 340 5.36 19.92 -1.23
CA ILE A 340 4.53 18.99 -0.46
C ILE A 340 3.89 18.02 -1.45
N THR A 341 4.10 16.73 -1.26
CA THR A 341 3.33 15.68 -1.95
C THR A 341 2.42 15.03 -0.93
N PHE A 342 1.13 14.92 -1.22
CA PHE A 342 0.18 14.31 -0.30
C PHE A 342 -0.85 13.45 -1.02
N ALA A 343 -1.36 12.43 -0.34
CA ALA A 343 -2.42 11.59 -0.86
C ALA A 343 -3.69 11.72 -0.02
N VAL A 344 -4.80 12.01 -0.69
CA VAL A 344 -6.14 12.06 -0.08
C VAL A 344 -6.91 10.84 -0.53
N ALA A 345 -7.30 10.00 0.43
CA ALA A 345 -8.14 8.84 0.20
C ALA A 345 -9.56 9.06 0.72
N SER A 346 -10.55 8.58 -0.02
CA SER A 346 -11.97 8.67 0.32
C SER A 346 -12.63 7.31 0.23
N HIS A 347 -13.49 6.99 1.19
CA HIS A 347 -14.33 5.80 1.13
C HIS A 347 -15.70 6.13 0.56
N ILE A 348 -16.03 5.51 -0.58
CA ILE A 348 -17.36 5.52 -1.18
C ILE A 348 -18.07 4.22 -0.78
N GLY A 349 -19.15 4.37 -0.02
CA GLY A 349 -20.01 3.28 0.42
C GLY A 349 -21.33 3.25 -0.33
N ALA A 350 -21.91 2.05 -0.40
CA ALA A 350 -23.27 1.83 -0.88
C ALA A 350 -23.99 0.85 0.05
N ARG A 351 -25.23 1.17 0.45
CA ARG A 351 -26.00 0.35 1.40
C ARG A 351 -27.49 0.41 1.10
N GLU A 352 -28.14 -0.74 1.19
CA GLU A 352 -29.58 -0.84 1.03
C GLU A 352 -30.30 -0.05 2.14
N VAL A 353 -31.30 0.71 1.73
CA VAL A 353 -32.14 1.53 2.59
C VAL A 353 -33.37 0.72 2.95
N ARG A 354 -33.77 0.73 4.22
CA ARG A 354 -35.04 0.13 4.64
C ARG A 354 -36.21 1.03 4.27
N GLN A 355 -36.03 2.34 4.48
CA GLN A 355 -37.04 3.35 4.22
C GLN A 355 -36.39 4.72 4.00
N TRP A 356 -36.87 5.45 2.98
CA TRP A 356 -36.58 6.87 2.83
C TRP A 356 -37.60 7.71 3.61
N ARG A 357 -37.13 8.71 4.34
CA ARG A 357 -37.98 9.74 4.96
C ARG A 357 -37.70 11.08 4.28
N SER A 358 -38.72 11.74 3.75
CA SER A 358 -38.62 13.13 3.29
C SER A 358 -38.12 14.03 4.43
N MET A 359 -37.32 15.03 4.07
CA MET A 359 -36.88 16.07 4.99
C MET A 359 -37.78 17.29 4.81
N GLU A 360 -38.22 17.88 5.92
CA GLU A 360 -38.90 19.17 5.92
C GLU A 360 -37.87 20.27 5.61
N VAL A 361 -38.32 21.40 5.06
CA VAL A 361 -37.43 22.50 4.64
C VAL A 361 -36.63 23.04 5.83
N GLU A 362 -37.21 23.10 7.03
CA GLU A 362 -36.49 23.56 8.22
C GLU A 362 -35.31 22.64 8.58
N GLU A 363 -35.45 21.32 8.41
CA GLU A 363 -34.35 20.37 8.65
C GLU A 363 -33.24 20.51 7.57
N ILE A 364 -33.58 20.96 6.37
CA ILE A 364 -32.62 21.28 5.31
C ILE A 364 -31.89 22.58 5.66
N MET A 365 -32.63 23.63 6.07
CA MET A 365 -32.07 24.92 6.47
C MET A 365 -31.06 24.79 7.62
N GLU A 366 -31.36 23.98 8.63
CA GLU A 366 -30.46 23.73 9.77
C GLU A 366 -29.11 23.10 9.36
N GLN A 367 -29.02 22.48 8.18
CA GLN A 367 -27.79 21.83 7.66
C GLN A 367 -27.00 22.72 6.72
N MET A 368 -27.56 23.87 6.32
CA MET A 368 -26.94 24.81 5.39
C MET A 368 -26.19 25.92 6.17
N PRO A 369 -25.26 26.63 5.52
CA PRO A 369 -24.64 27.82 6.12
C PRO A 369 -25.69 28.84 6.60
N GLU A 370 -25.43 29.53 7.71
CA GLU A 370 -26.37 30.48 8.33
C GLU A 370 -26.75 31.66 7.41
N ASP A 371 -25.91 31.97 6.44
CA ASP A 371 -26.06 33.03 5.43
C ASP A 371 -26.71 32.55 4.12
N CYS A 372 -27.24 31.33 4.09
CA CYS A 372 -27.85 30.75 2.90
C CYS A 372 -29.33 31.15 2.75
N ASP A 373 -29.65 31.89 1.68
CA ASP A 373 -31.02 32.37 1.40
C ASP A 373 -31.89 31.35 0.62
N GLY A 374 -31.33 30.24 0.18
CA GLY A 374 -32.05 29.23 -0.62
C GLY A 374 -31.14 28.21 -1.30
N VAL A 375 -31.68 27.52 -2.31
CA VAL A 375 -30.98 26.46 -3.06
C VAL A 375 -31.12 26.67 -4.57
N TYR A 376 -30.53 25.77 -5.36
CA TYR A 376 -30.51 25.84 -6.81
C TYR A 376 -31.06 24.57 -7.46
N THR A 377 -31.63 24.70 -8.66
CA THR A 377 -32.22 23.58 -9.43
C THR A 377 -31.19 22.62 -10.03
N THR A 378 -29.97 23.09 -10.29
CA THR A 378 -28.85 22.29 -10.82
C THR A 378 -27.54 22.76 -10.18
N GLY A 379 -26.55 21.86 -10.15
CA GLY A 379 -25.19 22.17 -9.70
C GLY A 379 -24.36 22.91 -10.75
N ASP A 380 -24.83 23.03 -11.99
CA ASP A 380 -24.16 23.80 -13.04
C ASP A 380 -24.44 25.30 -12.89
N PRO A 381 -23.41 26.14 -12.65
CA PRO A 381 -23.58 27.59 -12.54
C PRO A 381 -24.18 28.27 -13.77
N ALA A 382 -24.05 27.70 -14.97
CA ALA A 382 -24.56 28.29 -16.20
C ALA A 382 -26.07 28.13 -16.38
N GLU A 383 -26.64 27.04 -15.84
CA GLU A 383 -28.03 26.62 -16.08
C GLU A 383 -28.90 26.69 -14.81
N ARG A 384 -28.32 27.06 -13.67
CA ARG A 384 -29.01 27.06 -12.38
C ARG A 384 -30.04 28.17 -12.24
N THR A 385 -31.19 27.80 -11.66
CA THR A 385 -32.21 28.74 -11.19
C THR A 385 -32.21 28.74 -9.67
N PHE A 386 -32.27 29.93 -9.07
CA PHE A 386 -32.38 30.10 -7.62
C PHE A 386 -33.80 29.76 -7.15
N LEU A 387 -33.90 29.07 -6.00
CA LEU A 387 -35.13 28.74 -5.30
C LEU A 387 -35.02 29.26 -3.87
N SER A 388 -35.95 30.12 -3.46
CA SER A 388 -36.06 30.50 -2.05
C SER A 388 -36.52 29.31 -1.20
N TRP A 389 -36.44 29.45 0.13
CA TRP A 389 -36.95 28.43 1.05
C TRP A 389 -38.46 28.17 0.87
N ASP A 390 -39.24 29.21 0.59
CA ASP A 390 -40.68 29.09 0.30
C ASP A 390 -40.91 28.34 -1.03
N ASP A 391 -40.13 28.67 -2.08
CA ASP A 391 -40.22 27.96 -3.38
C ASP A 391 -39.83 26.48 -3.25
N LEU A 392 -38.91 26.15 -2.34
CA LEU A 392 -38.49 24.76 -2.09
C LEU A 392 -39.57 23.95 -1.37
N ASP A 393 -40.35 24.58 -0.48
CA ASP A 393 -41.46 23.93 0.23
C ASP A 393 -42.57 23.54 -0.75
N ASP A 394 -42.84 24.41 -1.73
CA ASP A 394 -43.82 24.16 -2.80
C ASP A 394 -43.30 23.18 -3.87
N LEU A 395 -41.99 22.98 -4.01
CA LEU A 395 -41.40 22.09 -5.01
C LEU A 395 -41.66 20.62 -4.67
N PRO A 396 -42.39 19.84 -5.50
CA PRO A 396 -42.61 18.42 -5.23
C PRO A 396 -41.31 17.64 -5.08
N LEU A 397 -41.29 16.61 -4.24
CA LEU A 397 -40.11 15.76 -4.05
C LEU A 397 -39.76 14.96 -5.32
N TYR A 398 -40.76 14.53 -6.09
CA TYR A 398 -40.59 13.77 -7.32
C TYR A 398 -41.21 14.51 -8.50
N ASP A 399 -40.58 14.38 -9.66
CA ASP A 399 -41.14 14.82 -10.92
C ASP A 399 -42.23 13.86 -11.45
N SER A 400 -42.83 14.22 -12.58
CA SER A 400 -43.85 13.39 -13.25
C SER A 400 -43.36 12.01 -13.72
N THR A 401 -42.05 11.80 -13.78
CA THR A 401 -41.42 10.52 -14.15
C THR A 401 -41.03 9.66 -12.94
N GLY A 402 -41.29 10.15 -11.72
CA GLY A 402 -40.92 9.48 -10.48
C GLY A 402 -39.46 9.68 -10.07
N LYS A 403 -38.72 10.58 -10.72
CA LYS A 403 -37.35 10.92 -10.32
C LYS A 403 -37.36 12.03 -9.27
N GLU A 404 -36.44 11.96 -8.32
CA GLU A 404 -36.31 12.99 -7.29
C GLU A 404 -35.94 14.34 -7.92
N ASN A 405 -36.69 15.39 -7.60
CA ASN A 405 -36.34 16.77 -7.90
C ASN A 405 -35.18 17.18 -6.99
N ARG A 406 -33.96 16.96 -7.49
CA ARG A 406 -32.70 17.28 -6.83
C ARG A 406 -32.53 18.80 -6.69
N VAL A 407 -31.91 19.23 -5.60
CA VAL A 407 -31.54 20.62 -5.36
C VAL A 407 -30.10 20.72 -4.89
N TYR A 408 -29.48 21.86 -5.13
CA TYR A 408 -28.03 22.03 -5.03
C TYR A 408 -27.68 23.30 -4.25
N GLY A 409 -26.55 23.27 -3.55
CA GLY A 409 -25.99 24.45 -2.90
C GLY A 409 -25.28 25.36 -3.90
N GLU A 410 -24.81 26.51 -3.43
CA GLU A 410 -24.11 27.49 -4.28
C GLU A 410 -22.84 26.92 -4.94
N ASP A 411 -22.13 26.03 -4.24
CA ASP A 411 -20.93 25.35 -4.74
C ASP A 411 -21.23 24.14 -5.65
N GLY A 412 -22.50 23.88 -5.97
CA GLY A 412 -22.92 22.78 -6.86
C GLY A 412 -23.04 21.41 -6.20
N PHE A 413 -22.84 21.32 -4.87
CA PHE A 413 -23.07 20.10 -4.11
C PHE A 413 -24.56 19.78 -3.99
N LEU A 414 -24.90 18.49 -4.08
CA LEU A 414 -26.28 18.03 -3.89
C LEU A 414 -26.71 18.24 -2.44
N VAL A 415 -27.86 18.88 -2.25
CA VAL A 415 -28.51 19.05 -0.95
C VAL A 415 -29.57 17.95 -0.80
N PRO A 416 -29.41 17.02 0.17
CA PRO A 416 -30.35 15.91 0.33
C PRO A 416 -31.75 16.39 0.73
N ARG A 417 -32.79 15.92 0.02
CA ARG A 417 -34.20 16.12 0.39
C ARG A 417 -34.82 14.92 1.11
N ARG A 418 -34.04 13.84 1.26
CA ARG A 418 -34.46 12.59 1.90
C ARG A 418 -33.35 12.07 2.83
N LYS A 419 -33.77 11.49 3.95
CA LYS A 419 -32.90 10.84 4.93
C LYS A 419 -33.08 9.33 4.86
N ALA A 420 -31.99 8.61 4.60
CA ALA A 420 -31.99 7.16 4.59
C ALA A 420 -32.17 6.60 6.02
N ARG A 421 -33.11 5.66 6.19
CA ARG A 421 -33.21 4.82 7.39
C ARG A 421 -32.70 3.42 7.08
N PHE A 422 -31.63 3.02 7.76
CA PHE A 422 -31.02 1.70 7.60
C PHE A 422 -31.58 0.71 8.62
N SER A 423 -31.65 -0.58 8.27
CA SER A 423 -31.80 -1.63 9.28
C SER A 423 -30.49 -1.80 10.05
N PRO A 424 -30.50 -2.09 11.36
CA PRO A 424 -29.29 -2.42 12.11
C PRO A 424 -28.48 -3.57 11.48
N SER A 425 -29.15 -4.50 10.80
CA SER A 425 -28.54 -5.67 10.17
C SER A 425 -28.01 -5.44 8.76
N THR A 426 -28.40 -4.34 8.08
CA THR A 426 -27.99 -4.15 6.68
C THR A 426 -26.48 -3.95 6.62
N LYS A 427 -25.77 -4.69 5.78
CA LYS A 427 -24.34 -4.47 5.56
C LYS A 427 -24.10 -3.63 4.30
N ARG A 428 -22.94 -3.01 4.19
CA ARG A 428 -22.55 -2.30 2.96
C ARG A 428 -22.27 -3.29 1.83
N HIS A 429 -22.59 -2.89 0.61
CA HIS A 429 -22.21 -3.60 -0.61
C HIS A 429 -20.68 -3.58 -0.76
N GLY A 430 -20.15 -4.60 -1.43
CA GLY A 430 -18.79 -4.56 -1.96
C GLY A 430 -18.78 -3.83 -3.29
N ILE A 431 -17.85 -2.90 -3.44
CA ILE A 431 -17.74 -2.08 -4.66
C ILE A 431 -16.41 -2.38 -5.33
N LEU A 432 -16.46 -2.78 -6.60
CA LEU A 432 -15.30 -2.91 -7.47
C LEU A 432 -15.48 -2.01 -8.70
N VAL A 433 -14.38 -1.54 -9.28
CA VAL A 433 -14.42 -0.70 -10.49
C VAL A 433 -14.70 -1.58 -11.70
N ASP A 434 -15.58 -1.10 -12.59
CA ASP A 434 -15.80 -1.71 -13.90
C ASP A 434 -14.64 -1.37 -14.83
N LEU A 435 -13.79 -2.36 -15.04
CA LEU A 435 -12.54 -2.22 -15.79
C LEU A 435 -12.77 -1.96 -17.29
N ARG A 436 -13.99 -2.16 -17.79
CA ARG A 436 -14.35 -1.85 -19.18
C ARG A 436 -14.42 -0.35 -19.45
N HIS A 437 -14.84 0.42 -18.45
CA HIS A 437 -15.16 1.85 -18.59
C HIS A 437 -14.19 2.75 -17.80
N VAL A 438 -13.29 2.18 -17.00
CA VAL A 438 -12.38 2.95 -16.13
C VAL A 438 -11.51 3.96 -16.89
N LYS A 439 -11.09 3.65 -18.12
CA LYS A 439 -10.27 4.55 -18.94
C LYS A 439 -10.97 5.85 -19.33
N GLU A 440 -12.30 5.82 -19.42
CA GLU A 440 -13.09 7.00 -19.77
C GLU A 440 -12.97 8.11 -18.72
N LEU A 441 -12.66 7.76 -17.47
CA LEU A 441 -12.39 8.73 -16.40
C LEU A 441 -11.13 9.57 -16.65
N PHE A 442 -10.28 9.17 -17.60
CA PHE A 442 -8.96 9.77 -17.85
C PHE A 442 -8.78 10.29 -19.28
N HIS A 443 -9.74 10.05 -20.19
CA HIS A 443 -9.65 10.52 -21.57
C HIS A 443 -10.00 12.01 -21.69
N LEU A 444 -9.18 12.76 -22.44
CA LEU A 444 -9.46 14.14 -22.86
C LEU A 444 -10.14 14.13 -24.24
N SER A 445 -11.13 15.00 -24.46
CA SER A 445 -11.67 15.21 -25.80
C SER A 445 -10.68 16.00 -26.68
N TYR A 446 -10.84 15.93 -28.00
CA TYR A 446 -9.93 16.59 -28.96
C TYR A 446 -9.92 18.13 -28.79
N ASP A 447 -11.08 18.72 -28.46
CA ASP A 447 -11.23 20.15 -28.25
C ASP A 447 -10.61 20.61 -26.92
N GLU A 448 -10.67 19.77 -25.89
CA GLU A 448 -10.04 20.03 -24.59
C GLU A 448 -8.51 19.86 -24.66
N ALA A 449 -8.03 18.86 -25.40
CA ALA A 449 -6.60 18.68 -25.64
C ALA A 449 -5.98 19.89 -26.39
N ALA A 450 -6.76 20.52 -27.29
CA ALA A 450 -6.35 21.71 -28.02
C ALA A 450 -6.35 22.99 -27.16
N MET A 451 -7.05 23.02 -26.02
CA MET A 451 -7.01 24.13 -25.06
C MET A 451 -5.94 23.97 -23.97
N LEU A 452 -5.39 22.77 -23.78
CA LEU A 452 -4.42 22.41 -22.74
C LEU A 452 -2.98 22.30 -23.28
N VAL A 453 -2.61 23.23 -24.17
CA VAL A 453 -1.53 23.13 -25.20
C VAL A 453 -0.12 22.73 -24.71
N ASP A 454 0.24 22.76 -23.43
CA ASP A 454 1.65 22.57 -23.03
C ASP A 454 1.97 21.61 -21.87
N ASP A 455 1.01 21.00 -21.15
CA ASP A 455 1.34 20.50 -19.79
C ASP A 455 0.82 19.11 -19.38
N PHE A 456 0.03 18.41 -20.21
CA PHE A 456 -0.56 17.14 -19.80
C PHE A 456 -0.06 15.98 -20.66
N SER A 457 0.92 15.24 -20.13
CA SER A 457 1.20 13.89 -20.60
C SER A 457 -0.09 13.07 -20.55
N PRO A 458 -0.36 12.20 -21.56
CA PRO A 458 -1.55 11.36 -21.55
C PRO A 458 -1.57 10.50 -20.27
N VAL A 459 -2.70 10.53 -19.57
CA VAL A 459 -2.88 9.74 -18.35
C VAL A 459 -3.06 8.28 -18.73
N GLU A 460 -2.14 7.44 -18.30
CA GLU A 460 -2.20 5.99 -18.44
C GLU A 460 -2.86 5.39 -17.20
N ALA A 461 -3.92 4.62 -17.43
CA ALA A 461 -4.59 3.84 -16.41
C ALA A 461 -4.31 2.34 -16.59
N TYR A 462 -3.88 1.71 -15.50
CA TYR A 462 -3.58 0.30 -15.35
C TYR A 462 -4.69 -0.38 -14.54
N THR A 463 -5.08 -1.58 -14.95
CA THR A 463 -6.20 -2.33 -14.34
C THR A 463 -5.74 -3.58 -13.64
N TYR A 464 -6.42 -3.95 -12.56
CA TYR A 464 -6.08 -5.08 -11.71
C TYR A 464 -7.34 -5.90 -11.39
N PRO A 465 -7.71 -6.88 -12.25
CA PRO A 465 -8.91 -7.68 -12.08
C PRO A 465 -8.88 -8.50 -10.77
N GLN A 466 -10.02 -8.60 -10.11
CA GLN A 466 -10.13 -9.19 -8.77
C GLN A 466 -10.97 -10.46 -8.77
N ALA A 467 -10.62 -11.43 -7.94
CA ALA A 467 -11.32 -12.71 -7.78
C ALA A 467 -11.55 -13.46 -9.10
N GLY A 468 -10.69 -13.31 -10.12
CA GLY A 468 -10.93 -13.87 -11.45
C GLY A 468 -12.07 -13.20 -12.24
N LEU A 469 -12.61 -12.10 -11.72
CA LEU A 469 -13.57 -11.26 -12.42
C LEU A 469 -12.79 -10.35 -13.39
N LYS A 470 -12.77 -10.77 -14.65
CA LYS A 470 -12.08 -10.06 -15.73
C LYS A 470 -12.48 -8.58 -15.87
N ILE A 471 -13.75 -8.27 -15.59
CA ILE A 471 -14.33 -6.93 -15.78
C ILE A 471 -14.46 -6.11 -14.49
N ALA A 472 -14.16 -6.71 -13.32
CA ALA A 472 -14.34 -6.04 -12.04
C ALA A 472 -13.03 -6.06 -11.26
N GLY A 473 -12.56 -4.89 -10.81
CA GLY A 473 -11.35 -4.87 -10.00
C GLY A 473 -10.91 -3.50 -9.52
N HIS A 474 -9.59 -3.33 -9.47
CA HIS A 474 -8.92 -2.12 -9.01
C HIS A 474 -8.21 -1.43 -10.19
N PHE A 475 -7.80 -0.19 -10.00
CA PHE A 475 -6.98 0.54 -10.97
C PHE A 475 -5.91 1.38 -10.29
N GLN A 476 -4.91 1.78 -11.08
CA GLN A 476 -3.92 2.80 -10.76
C GLN A 476 -3.64 3.63 -12.01
N ALA A 477 -3.40 4.93 -11.85
CA ALA A 477 -3.12 5.84 -12.95
C ALA A 477 -2.02 6.84 -12.58
N ASN A 478 -1.25 7.27 -13.57
CA ASN A 478 -0.20 8.31 -13.44
C ASN A 478 -0.76 9.74 -13.56
N GLY A 479 -2.01 9.93 -13.13
CA GLY A 479 -2.70 11.21 -13.08
C GLY A 479 -4.00 11.10 -12.29
N VAL A 480 -4.64 12.24 -12.02
CA VAL A 480 -5.97 12.29 -11.39
C VAL A 480 -7.06 12.18 -12.45
N MET A 481 -8.27 11.76 -12.04
CA MET A 481 -9.40 11.64 -12.96
C MET A 481 -9.80 13.00 -13.53
N ARG A 482 -10.28 13.03 -14.78
CA ARG A 482 -10.73 14.26 -15.47
C ARG A 482 -11.76 15.07 -14.67
N PRO A 483 -12.77 14.47 -14.01
CA PRO A 483 -13.72 15.21 -13.18
C PRO A 483 -13.10 16.01 -12.02
N PHE A 484 -11.85 15.72 -11.63
CA PHE A 484 -11.13 16.48 -10.60
C PHE A 484 -10.50 17.78 -11.11
N PHE A 485 -10.28 17.93 -12.42
CA PHE A 485 -9.54 19.07 -12.97
C PHE A 485 -10.17 20.42 -12.60
N PRO A 486 -11.51 20.62 -12.68
CA PRO A 486 -12.14 21.87 -12.27
C PRO A 486 -11.90 22.24 -10.80
N PHE A 487 -11.78 21.25 -9.91
CA PHE A 487 -11.52 21.48 -8.49
C PHE A 487 -10.06 21.88 -8.25
N VAL A 488 -9.11 21.25 -8.93
CA VAL A 488 -7.69 21.64 -8.89
C VAL A 488 -7.51 23.06 -9.45
N GLU A 489 -8.22 23.40 -10.53
CA GLU A 489 -8.24 24.76 -11.07
C GLU A 489 -8.86 25.77 -10.10
N LYS A 490 -9.99 25.44 -9.46
CA LYS A 490 -10.62 26.30 -8.44
C LYS A 490 -9.66 26.58 -7.29
N VAL A 491 -8.95 25.57 -6.79
CA VAL A 491 -7.92 25.72 -5.77
C VAL A 491 -6.78 26.63 -6.24
N ASN A 492 -6.26 26.40 -7.45
CA ASN A 492 -5.19 27.25 -8.01
C ASN A 492 -5.62 28.70 -8.22
N LYS A 493 -6.87 28.96 -8.64
CA LYS A 493 -7.44 30.30 -8.77
C LYS A 493 -7.50 31.00 -7.42
N VAL A 494 -8.03 30.34 -6.40
CA VAL A 494 -8.10 30.87 -5.02
C VAL A 494 -6.71 31.22 -4.47
N LEU A 495 -5.68 30.45 -4.82
CA LEU A 495 -4.30 30.73 -4.40
C LEU A 495 -3.59 31.80 -5.24
N SER A 496 -4.14 32.15 -6.42
CA SER A 496 -3.55 33.13 -7.35
C SER A 496 -4.19 34.52 -7.26
N GLN A 497 -5.42 34.64 -6.73
CA GLN A 497 -6.29 35.82 -6.83
C GLN A 497 -5.99 37.01 -5.88
N GLU A 498 -4.76 37.22 -5.42
CA GLU A 498 -4.40 38.40 -4.60
C GLU A 498 -3.45 39.38 -5.31
N LYS A 499 -3.64 39.58 -6.63
CA LYS A 499 -3.03 40.69 -7.38
C LYS A 499 -4.08 41.62 -8.01
N ASP A 500 -5.10 42.00 -7.26
CA ASP A 500 -5.77 43.28 -7.52
C ASP A 500 -4.93 44.37 -6.86
N SER A 501 -3.81 44.70 -7.50
CA SER A 501 -3.23 46.02 -7.31
C SER A 501 -4.18 47.00 -7.98
N ASP A 502 -4.86 47.82 -7.18
CA ASP A 502 -5.54 49.07 -7.55
C ASP A 502 -4.57 50.10 -8.18
N SER A 503 -3.68 49.68 -9.09
CA SER A 503 -2.93 50.56 -9.96
C SER A 503 -3.72 50.71 -11.26
N ASP A 504 -4.59 51.71 -11.24
CA ASP A 504 -5.31 52.30 -12.38
C ASP A 504 -4.32 52.97 -13.38
N ASP A 505 -3.31 52.22 -13.82
CA ASP A 505 -2.38 52.65 -14.86
C ASP A 505 -2.61 51.76 -16.08
N GLY A 506 -3.48 52.28 -16.96
CA GLY A 506 -3.77 51.70 -18.26
C GLY A 506 -2.52 51.55 -19.12
N MET A 507 -1.93 50.36 -19.12
CA MET A 507 -1.01 49.90 -20.16
C MET A 507 -1.18 48.39 -20.35
N ASN A 508 -1.24 47.97 -21.62
CA ASN A 508 -1.31 46.59 -22.08
C ASN A 508 -0.32 45.67 -21.37
N HIS A 509 -0.75 45.00 -20.31
CA HIS A 509 -0.04 43.88 -19.74
C HIS A 509 -0.79 42.60 -20.09
N THR A 510 -0.19 41.80 -20.96
CA THR A 510 -0.48 40.36 -21.04
C THR A 510 -0.55 39.82 -19.62
N PRO A 511 -1.64 39.15 -19.22
CA PRO A 511 -1.76 38.63 -17.86
C PRO A 511 -0.52 37.77 -17.56
N PRO A 512 0.09 37.90 -16.37
CA PRO A 512 1.22 37.06 -16.00
C PRO A 512 0.81 35.59 -16.15
N PRO A 513 1.71 34.72 -16.65
CA PRO A 513 1.40 33.31 -16.81
C PRO A 513 0.92 32.75 -15.46
N ILE A 514 -0.25 32.10 -15.46
CA ILE A 514 -0.82 31.47 -14.28
C ILE A 514 0.13 30.37 -13.84
N THR A 515 0.92 30.62 -12.80
CA THR A 515 1.76 29.61 -12.18
C THR A 515 0.86 28.65 -11.42
N LYS A 516 0.72 27.42 -11.92
CA LYS A 516 0.04 26.34 -11.20
C LYS A 516 0.84 26.06 -9.92
N ILE A 517 0.14 26.07 -8.78
CA ILE A 517 0.69 25.81 -7.44
C ILE A 517 0.41 24.36 -7.04
N VAL A 518 -0.78 23.85 -7.37
CA VAL A 518 -1.24 22.50 -7.05
C VAL A 518 -1.41 21.68 -8.31
N HIS A 519 -0.85 20.46 -8.31
CA HIS A 519 -0.84 19.52 -9.43
C HIS A 519 -1.36 18.16 -9.01
N GLY A 520 -2.13 17.50 -9.89
CA GLY A 520 -2.49 16.09 -9.72
C GLY A 520 -1.38 15.18 -10.27
N VAL A 521 -0.95 14.20 -9.48
CA VAL A 521 0.23 13.35 -9.78
C VAL A 521 -0.18 11.94 -10.15
N ALA A 522 -1.06 11.32 -9.37
CA ALA A 522 -1.46 9.94 -9.54
C ALA A 522 -2.83 9.70 -8.90
N SER A 523 -3.46 8.58 -9.25
CA SER A 523 -4.64 8.10 -8.55
C SER A 523 -4.70 6.58 -8.50
N GLN A 524 -5.36 6.04 -7.49
CA GLN A 524 -5.67 4.62 -7.41
C GLN A 524 -7.06 4.39 -6.84
N GLY A 525 -7.68 3.29 -7.25
CA GLY A 525 -8.99 2.89 -6.75
C GLY A 525 -9.04 1.40 -6.46
N TYR A 526 -9.38 1.05 -5.23
CA TYR A 526 -9.39 -0.32 -4.76
C TYR A 526 -10.41 -0.52 -3.64
N ASN A 527 -10.80 -1.76 -3.38
CA ASN A 527 -11.73 -2.03 -2.29
C ASN A 527 -11.01 -2.06 -0.93
N ALA A 528 -11.60 -1.42 0.08
CA ALA A 528 -11.04 -1.28 1.42
C ALA A 528 -10.75 -2.62 2.14
N VAL A 529 -11.39 -3.73 1.73
CA VAL A 529 -11.08 -5.10 2.23
C VAL A 529 -9.58 -5.41 2.15
N MET A 530 -8.87 -4.87 1.16
CA MET A 530 -7.42 -5.11 0.98
C MET A 530 -6.57 -4.66 2.17
N HIS A 531 -7.03 -3.69 2.96
CA HIS A 531 -6.34 -3.28 4.19
C HIS A 531 -6.50 -4.29 5.32
N SER A 532 -7.67 -4.91 5.46
CA SER A 532 -7.98 -5.82 6.55
C SER A 532 -7.52 -7.26 6.33
N THR A 533 -7.14 -7.62 5.10
CA THR A 533 -6.72 -9.00 4.77
C THR A 533 -5.22 -9.24 4.91
N ARG A 534 -4.44 -8.19 5.13
CA ARG A 534 -2.97 -8.24 5.27
C ARG A 534 -2.57 -9.19 6.41
N GLY A 535 -1.52 -9.97 6.18
CA GLY A 535 -0.98 -10.92 7.16
C GLY A 535 -0.01 -10.25 8.12
N ASP A 536 0.95 -11.03 8.62
CA ASP A 536 2.05 -10.52 9.44
C ASP A 536 2.97 -9.54 8.67
N SER A 537 2.86 -9.50 7.34
CA SER A 537 3.52 -8.50 6.50
C SER A 537 2.61 -7.29 6.31
N ALA A 538 3.07 -6.13 6.76
CA ALA A 538 2.52 -4.80 6.53
C ALA A 538 1.98 -4.54 5.11
N GLN A 539 2.52 -5.22 4.09
CA GLN A 539 2.26 -4.97 2.67
C GLN A 539 1.50 -6.10 1.93
N HIS A 540 1.41 -7.30 2.50
CA HIS A 540 0.87 -8.46 1.77
C HIS A 540 -0.05 -9.34 2.64
N HIS A 541 -1.08 -9.94 2.05
CA HIS A 541 -1.89 -10.98 2.68
C HIS A 541 -1.32 -12.38 2.45
N ASP A 542 -1.75 -13.35 3.26
CA ASP A 542 -1.08 -14.66 3.36
C ASP A 542 -0.98 -15.43 2.02
N ALA A 543 -2.00 -15.31 1.17
CA ALA A 543 -2.03 -15.95 -0.15
C ALA A 543 -1.02 -15.34 -1.15
N GLN A 544 -0.46 -14.15 -0.88
CA GLN A 544 0.55 -13.51 -1.73
C GLN A 544 1.98 -13.93 -1.38
N LEU A 545 2.23 -14.75 -0.37
CA LEU A 545 3.59 -14.94 0.13
C LEU A 545 4.34 -16.16 -0.43
N GLY A 546 3.67 -17.03 -1.22
CA GLY A 546 4.30 -18.25 -1.76
C GLY A 546 4.74 -19.24 -0.69
N LEU A 547 3.99 -19.31 0.42
CA LEU A 547 4.39 -20.03 1.63
C LEU A 547 4.46 -21.55 1.41
N ILE A 548 3.59 -22.11 0.57
CA ILE A 548 3.54 -23.55 0.30
C ILE A 548 4.77 -23.94 -0.51
N THR A 549 5.05 -23.24 -1.61
CA THR A 549 6.23 -23.48 -2.44
C THR A 549 7.51 -23.30 -1.62
N GLY A 550 7.60 -22.23 -0.82
CA GLY A 550 8.74 -21.99 0.06
C GLY A 550 8.92 -23.08 1.13
N ALA A 551 7.83 -23.63 1.67
CA ALA A 551 7.86 -24.74 2.62
C ALA A 551 8.30 -26.04 1.96
N LEU A 552 7.79 -26.37 0.76
CA LEU A 552 8.14 -27.60 0.04
C LEU A 552 9.60 -27.58 -0.45
N ALA A 553 10.04 -26.45 -1.00
CA ALA A 553 11.38 -26.29 -1.56
C ALA A 553 12.45 -26.11 -0.49
N GLY A 554 12.21 -25.20 0.46
CA GLY A 554 13.24 -24.71 1.36
C GLY A 554 13.76 -25.73 2.37
N CYS A 555 13.01 -26.81 2.61
CA CYS A 555 13.39 -27.82 3.60
C CYS A 555 14.77 -28.44 3.30
N TRP A 556 15.16 -28.50 2.01
CA TRP A 556 16.40 -29.16 1.56
C TRP A 556 17.52 -28.18 1.15
N ALA A 557 17.38 -26.91 1.49
CA ALA A 557 18.41 -25.92 1.19
C ALA A 557 19.71 -26.19 1.97
N SER A 558 20.86 -25.96 1.33
CA SER A 558 22.20 -26.27 1.87
C SER A 558 22.67 -25.37 3.02
N GLY A 559 21.91 -24.31 3.37
CA GLY A 559 22.26 -23.34 4.41
C GLY A 559 21.37 -23.37 5.65
N ARG A 560 21.97 -23.29 6.86
CA ARG A 560 21.24 -23.31 8.16
C ARG A 560 20.14 -22.25 8.26
N THR A 561 20.36 -21.05 7.72
CA THR A 561 19.37 -19.96 7.73
C THR A 561 18.15 -20.29 6.87
N HIS A 562 18.38 -20.89 5.69
CA HIS A 562 17.31 -21.30 4.78
C HIS A 562 16.53 -22.49 5.35
N GLU A 563 17.21 -23.46 5.94
CA GLU A 563 16.59 -24.60 6.62
C GLU A 563 15.68 -24.13 7.78
N LYS A 564 16.16 -23.20 8.61
CA LYS A 564 15.37 -22.61 9.71
C LYS A 564 14.14 -21.88 9.18
N THR A 565 14.30 -21.12 8.10
CA THR A 565 13.20 -20.40 7.44
C THR A 565 12.16 -21.37 6.89
N ALA A 566 12.60 -22.43 6.21
CA ALA A 566 11.71 -23.44 5.64
C ALA A 566 10.95 -24.21 6.71
N ARG A 567 11.61 -24.62 7.80
CA ARG A 567 10.93 -25.25 8.96
C ARG A 567 9.87 -24.32 9.57
N ARG A 568 10.12 -23.00 9.60
CA ARG A 568 9.12 -22.01 10.03
C ARG A 568 7.92 -21.98 9.06
N LEU A 569 8.17 -21.93 7.76
CA LEU A 569 7.12 -21.94 6.72
C LEU A 569 6.30 -23.22 6.76
N GLN A 570 6.96 -24.37 6.94
CA GLN A 570 6.32 -25.67 7.07
C GLN A 570 5.40 -25.71 8.30
N ARG A 571 5.86 -25.24 9.47
CA ARG A 571 5.02 -25.16 10.68
C ARG A 571 3.80 -24.27 10.46
N ARG A 572 3.97 -23.13 9.77
CA ARG A 572 2.84 -22.25 9.41
C ARG A 572 1.84 -22.99 8.52
N CYS A 573 2.28 -23.60 7.42
CA CYS A 573 1.39 -24.33 6.51
C CYS A 573 0.75 -25.57 7.13
N ALA A 574 1.44 -26.23 8.08
CA ALA A 574 0.89 -27.36 8.83
C ALA A 574 -0.19 -26.94 9.83
N PHE A 575 -0.04 -25.76 10.45
CA PHE A 575 -1.08 -25.18 11.29
C PHE A 575 -2.28 -24.74 10.44
N GLN A 576 -2.02 -23.95 9.38
CA GLN A 576 -3.06 -23.45 8.51
C GLN A 576 -2.50 -23.04 7.14
N LEU A 577 -3.20 -23.41 6.08
CA LEU A 577 -2.83 -23.02 4.72
C LEU A 577 -3.15 -21.55 4.45
N PRO A 578 -2.38 -20.87 3.58
CA PRO A 578 -2.50 -19.42 3.39
C PRO A 578 -3.88 -18.95 2.92
N HIS A 579 -4.51 -19.70 2.00
CA HIS A 579 -5.87 -19.41 1.53
C HIS A 579 -6.95 -19.67 2.58
N VAL A 580 -6.68 -20.53 3.57
CA VAL A 580 -7.60 -20.75 4.70
C VAL A 580 -7.51 -19.58 5.69
N SER A 581 -6.30 -19.10 5.97
CA SER A 581 -6.09 -17.87 6.76
C SER A 581 -6.83 -16.69 6.11
N PHE A 582 -6.66 -16.50 4.80
CA PHE A 582 -7.38 -15.46 4.06
C PHE A 582 -8.91 -15.61 4.18
N SER A 583 -9.47 -16.82 3.98
CA SER A 583 -10.91 -17.09 4.11
C SER A 583 -11.45 -16.63 5.47
N GLN A 584 -10.73 -16.93 6.55
CA GLN A 584 -11.15 -16.54 7.91
C GLN A 584 -11.12 -15.03 8.12
N LYS A 585 -10.15 -14.32 7.54
CA LYS A 585 -10.08 -12.85 7.64
C LYS A 585 -11.26 -12.19 6.94
N ILE A 586 -11.62 -12.68 5.76
CA ILE A 586 -12.70 -12.11 4.97
C ILE A 586 -14.11 -12.47 5.49
N GLU A 587 -14.21 -13.44 6.41
CA GLU A 587 -15.41 -13.77 7.16
C GLU A 587 -15.71 -12.75 8.28
N ASN A 588 -14.78 -11.82 8.57
CA ASN A 588 -14.99 -10.78 9.57
C ASN A 588 -16.21 -9.89 9.20
N PRO A 589 -17.25 -9.82 10.05
CA PRO A 589 -18.43 -9.01 9.75
C PRO A 589 -18.12 -7.51 9.65
N GLU A 590 -17.13 -7.03 10.42
CA GLU A 590 -16.73 -5.62 10.54
C GLU A 590 -15.78 -5.15 9.43
N ILE A 591 -15.49 -6.01 8.44
CA ILE A 591 -14.61 -5.64 7.34
C ILE A 591 -15.23 -4.51 6.49
N LEU A 592 -14.43 -3.47 6.20
CA LEU A 592 -14.82 -2.38 5.31
C LEU A 592 -14.89 -2.90 3.88
N ARG A 593 -16.01 -2.61 3.20
CA ARG A 593 -16.30 -3.08 1.83
C ARG A 593 -16.38 -1.93 0.82
N ASP A 594 -16.04 -0.72 1.26
CA ASP A 594 -16.13 0.51 0.48
C ASP A 594 -15.13 0.51 -0.67
N LEU A 595 -15.46 1.24 -1.73
CA LEU A 595 -14.46 1.63 -2.73
C LEU A 595 -13.62 2.75 -2.13
N ARG A 596 -12.33 2.49 -1.93
CA ARG A 596 -11.35 3.51 -1.55
C ARG A 596 -10.75 4.11 -2.82
N LEU A 597 -10.90 5.42 -2.98
CA LEU A 597 -10.31 6.19 -4.07
C LEU A 597 -9.29 7.14 -3.48
N GLU A 598 -8.10 7.17 -4.07
CA GLU A 598 -6.98 7.96 -3.59
C GLU A 598 -6.43 8.80 -4.74
N ASN A 599 -6.28 10.10 -4.49
CA ASN A 599 -5.59 11.03 -5.38
C ASN A 599 -4.32 11.53 -4.71
N VAL A 600 -3.22 11.51 -5.45
CA VAL A 600 -1.94 12.08 -5.04
C VAL A 600 -1.79 13.45 -5.70
N PHE A 601 -1.48 14.45 -4.89
CA PHE A 601 -1.27 15.81 -5.30
C PHE A 601 0.12 16.30 -4.91
N TYR A 602 0.58 17.32 -5.61
CA TYR A 602 1.83 18.01 -5.36
C TYR A 602 1.59 19.51 -5.27
N ILE A 603 2.25 20.17 -4.31
CA ILE A 603 2.18 21.62 -4.06
C ILE A 603 3.58 22.21 -4.20
N ASP A 604 3.75 23.23 -5.04
CA ASP A 604 4.92 24.13 -5.01
C ASP A 604 4.64 25.29 -4.05
N VAL A 605 5.05 25.11 -2.80
CA VAL A 605 4.84 26.08 -1.72
C VAL A 605 5.57 27.39 -1.99
N SER A 606 6.63 27.38 -2.79
CA SER A 606 7.36 28.61 -3.12
C SER A 606 6.53 29.60 -3.93
N GLN A 607 5.58 29.09 -4.74
CA GLN A 607 4.69 29.85 -5.61
C GLN A 607 3.45 30.38 -4.87
N MET A 608 3.20 29.91 -3.64
CA MET A 608 2.14 30.45 -2.79
C MET A 608 2.47 31.85 -2.30
N GLN A 609 1.44 32.64 -1.97
CA GLN A 609 1.65 33.93 -1.31
C GLN A 609 2.19 33.74 0.12
N PRO A 610 3.00 34.66 0.66
CA PRO A 610 3.58 34.55 2.00
C PRO A 610 2.57 34.22 3.12
N GLU A 611 1.39 34.84 3.07
CA GLU A 611 0.26 34.67 3.98
C GLU A 611 -0.34 33.26 3.93
N ASP A 612 -0.21 32.57 2.79
CA ASP A 612 -0.69 31.20 2.59
C ASP A 612 0.39 30.13 2.84
N LYS A 613 1.65 30.51 3.06
CA LYS A 613 2.76 29.59 3.42
C LYS A 613 2.67 29.13 4.88
N ASN A 614 1.50 28.63 5.29
CA ASN A 614 1.27 28.04 6.61
C ASN A 614 0.34 26.81 6.52
N GLY A 615 0.53 25.85 7.41
CA GLY A 615 -0.23 24.60 7.40
C GLY A 615 -1.75 24.78 7.49
N GLY A 616 -2.22 25.81 8.21
CA GLY A 616 -3.65 26.09 8.32
C GLY A 616 -4.29 26.59 7.03
N ALA A 617 -3.55 27.32 6.19
CA ALA A 617 -3.98 27.72 4.86
C ALA A 617 -3.96 26.53 3.89
N ILE A 618 -2.91 25.70 3.93
CA ILE A 618 -2.82 24.47 3.11
C ILE A 618 -4.00 23.54 3.38
N VAL A 619 -4.32 23.28 4.65
CA VAL A 619 -5.46 22.43 5.01
C VAL A 619 -6.78 23.02 4.52
N LYS A 620 -7.04 24.30 4.81
CA LYS A 620 -8.30 24.97 4.48
C LYS A 620 -8.49 25.20 2.98
N LYS A 621 -7.48 25.71 2.28
CA LYS A 621 -7.56 26.15 0.88
C LYS A 621 -7.23 25.04 -0.13
N ILE A 622 -6.56 23.96 0.28
CA ILE A 622 -6.10 22.89 -0.62
C ILE A 622 -6.66 21.53 -0.21
N ILE A 623 -6.32 21.02 0.97
CA ILE A 623 -6.62 19.62 1.35
C ILE A 623 -8.13 19.39 1.50
N HIS A 624 -8.83 20.21 2.29
CA HIS A 624 -10.28 20.04 2.48
C HIS A 624 -11.06 20.17 1.16
N PRO A 625 -10.87 21.23 0.34
CA PRO A 625 -11.59 21.34 -0.93
C PRO A 625 -11.39 20.12 -1.86
N LEU A 626 -10.17 19.60 -1.96
CA LEU A 626 -9.86 18.42 -2.76
C LEU A 626 -10.42 17.12 -2.15
N ALA A 627 -10.49 17.02 -0.83
CA ALA A 627 -11.15 15.90 -0.14
C ALA A 627 -12.66 15.93 -0.35
N PHE A 628 -13.30 17.08 -0.15
CA PHE A 628 -14.74 17.23 -0.30
C PHE A 628 -15.22 17.12 -1.74
N ALA A 629 -14.36 17.38 -2.74
CA ALA A 629 -14.69 17.22 -4.15
C ALA A 629 -15.28 15.84 -4.50
N TRP A 630 -14.90 14.77 -3.80
CA TRP A 630 -15.49 13.43 -3.98
C TRP A 630 -17.00 13.37 -3.71
N ASN A 631 -17.56 14.29 -2.93
CA ASN A 631 -19.00 14.40 -2.69
C ASN A 631 -19.74 15.17 -3.81
N HIS A 632 -19.01 15.83 -4.71
CA HIS A 632 -19.64 16.63 -5.75
C HIS A 632 -20.29 15.70 -6.81
N PRO A 633 -21.53 15.98 -7.25
CA PRO A 633 -22.25 15.15 -8.21
C PRO A 633 -21.51 14.89 -9.53
N SER A 634 -20.75 15.88 -10.04
CA SER A 634 -19.93 15.71 -11.26
C SER A 634 -18.80 14.68 -11.13
N ILE A 635 -18.42 14.30 -9.91
CA ILE A 635 -17.43 13.25 -9.63
C ILE A 635 -18.17 11.97 -9.22
N LEU A 636 -19.05 12.08 -8.22
CA LEU A 636 -19.69 10.91 -7.61
C LEU A 636 -20.58 10.15 -8.60
N ASP A 637 -21.37 10.85 -9.42
CA ASP A 637 -22.26 10.19 -10.37
C ASP A 637 -21.47 9.53 -11.52
N GLU A 638 -20.33 10.11 -11.94
CA GLU A 638 -19.40 9.50 -12.90
C GLU A 638 -18.76 8.20 -12.38
N ILE A 639 -18.48 8.14 -11.07
CA ILE A 639 -17.95 6.93 -10.42
C ILE A 639 -19.04 5.86 -10.31
N LYS A 640 -20.26 6.23 -9.88
CA LYS A 640 -21.38 5.28 -9.72
C LYS A 640 -21.67 4.51 -11.01
N GLN A 641 -21.57 5.16 -12.16
CA GLN A 641 -21.79 4.53 -13.46
C GLN A 641 -20.67 3.54 -13.88
N ARG A 642 -19.52 3.56 -13.20
CA ARG A 642 -18.31 2.79 -13.56
C ARG A 642 -17.89 1.82 -12.46
N VAL A 643 -18.83 1.39 -11.63
CA VAL A 643 -18.60 0.39 -10.60
C VAL A 643 -19.59 -0.75 -10.71
N ILE A 644 -19.19 -1.90 -10.18
CA ILE A 644 -20.03 -3.08 -10.03
C ILE A 644 -20.27 -3.28 -8.53
N LEU A 645 -21.55 -3.30 -8.15
CA LEU A 645 -21.97 -3.51 -6.78
C LEU A 645 -22.26 -4.98 -6.52
N PHE A 646 -21.60 -5.51 -5.50
CA PHE A 646 -21.82 -6.86 -5.00
C PHE A 646 -22.56 -6.80 -3.68
N LYS A 647 -23.57 -7.66 -3.52
CA LYS A 647 -24.31 -7.76 -2.26
C LYS A 647 -23.39 -8.14 -1.09
N PRO A 648 -23.73 -7.76 0.15
CA PRO A 648 -22.85 -7.98 1.30
C PRO A 648 -22.52 -9.46 1.59
N GLU A 649 -23.41 -10.38 1.23
CA GLU A 649 -23.19 -11.83 1.30
C GLU A 649 -22.27 -12.38 0.20
N ALA A 650 -22.07 -11.60 -0.87
CA ALA A 650 -21.21 -11.96 -1.98
C ALA A 650 -19.80 -11.43 -1.82
N TYR A 651 -19.64 -10.18 -1.41
CA TYR A 651 -18.33 -9.58 -1.24
C TYR A 651 -17.94 -9.46 0.23
N PRO A 652 -16.77 -9.96 0.66
CA PRO A 652 -15.65 -10.51 -0.13
C PRO A 652 -15.69 -12.03 -0.45
N ALA A 653 -16.78 -12.74 -0.18
CA ALA A 653 -16.88 -14.19 -0.38
C ALA A 653 -16.59 -14.67 -1.83
N ILE A 654 -16.74 -13.81 -2.84
CA ILE A 654 -16.40 -14.11 -4.23
C ILE A 654 -14.96 -14.63 -4.40
N TYR A 655 -13.99 -14.13 -3.63
CA TYR A 655 -12.60 -14.63 -3.69
C TYR A 655 -12.56 -16.12 -3.35
N ASN A 656 -13.33 -16.56 -2.35
CA ASN A 656 -13.41 -17.96 -1.98
C ASN A 656 -14.13 -18.79 -3.04
N TRP A 657 -15.19 -18.26 -3.66
CA TRP A 657 -15.98 -18.98 -4.66
C TRP A 657 -15.18 -19.25 -5.93
N THR A 658 -14.50 -18.24 -6.45
CA THR A 658 -13.79 -18.32 -7.74
C THR A 658 -12.44 -19.02 -7.62
N THR A 659 -11.74 -18.89 -6.48
CA THR A 659 -10.45 -19.58 -6.24
C THR A 659 -10.60 -20.98 -5.66
N PHE A 660 -11.84 -21.43 -5.40
CA PHE A 660 -12.11 -22.75 -4.85
C PHE A 660 -11.44 -23.90 -5.62
N PRO A 661 -11.45 -23.94 -6.96
CA PRO A 661 -10.74 -24.98 -7.71
C PRO A 661 -9.23 -25.00 -7.42
N LEU A 662 -8.56 -23.85 -7.44
CA LEU A 662 -7.11 -23.75 -7.18
C LEU A 662 -6.77 -24.18 -5.76
N THR A 663 -7.52 -23.70 -4.78
CA THR A 663 -7.26 -24.00 -3.37
C THR A 663 -7.44 -25.48 -3.04
N ARG A 664 -8.29 -26.20 -3.79
CA ARG A 664 -8.43 -27.66 -3.69
C ARG A 664 -7.23 -28.39 -4.26
N VAL A 665 -6.69 -27.97 -5.41
CA VAL A 665 -5.46 -28.55 -5.96
C VAL A 665 -4.26 -28.26 -5.06
N LEU A 666 -4.11 -27.01 -4.57
CA LEU A 666 -3.04 -26.64 -3.63
C LEU A 666 -3.05 -27.49 -2.36
N ARG A 667 -4.24 -27.78 -1.80
CA ARG A 667 -4.36 -28.70 -0.65
C ARG A 667 -3.85 -30.10 -0.97
N ARG A 668 -4.12 -30.61 -2.18
CA ARG A 668 -3.65 -31.94 -2.60
C ARG A 668 -2.14 -31.94 -2.83
N VAL A 669 -1.60 -30.93 -3.51
CA VAL A 669 -0.16 -30.73 -3.71
C VAL A 669 0.57 -30.66 -2.36
N TRP A 670 0.03 -29.90 -1.41
CA TRP A 670 0.59 -29.81 -0.05
C TRP A 670 0.61 -31.16 0.66
N ARG A 671 -0.48 -31.93 0.62
CA ARG A 671 -0.53 -33.28 1.24
C ARG A 671 0.52 -34.21 0.66
N VAL A 672 0.62 -34.28 -0.68
CA VAL A 672 1.65 -35.09 -1.35
C VAL A 672 3.05 -34.63 -0.96
N GLY A 673 3.29 -33.32 -0.92
CA GLY A 673 4.57 -32.74 -0.48
C GLY A 673 4.91 -33.03 0.99
N GLN A 674 3.92 -33.05 1.88
CA GLN A 674 4.10 -33.44 3.29
C GLN A 674 4.59 -34.88 3.44
N ASP A 675 4.15 -35.79 2.57
CA ASP A 675 4.60 -37.19 2.60
C ASP A 675 6.09 -37.29 2.25
N PHE A 676 6.56 -36.52 1.26
CA PHE A 676 7.99 -36.42 0.95
C PHE A 676 8.80 -35.86 2.12
N ILE A 677 8.32 -34.78 2.74
CA ILE A 677 8.98 -34.16 3.90
C ILE A 677 9.07 -35.13 5.08
N SER A 678 7.97 -35.81 5.40
CA SER A 678 7.91 -36.78 6.50
C SER A 678 8.81 -37.99 6.24
N SER A 679 8.91 -38.41 4.97
CA SER A 679 9.79 -39.49 4.53
C SER A 679 11.25 -39.06 4.34
N LYS A 680 11.60 -37.79 4.59
CA LYS A 680 12.94 -37.20 4.33
C LYS A 680 13.42 -37.41 2.88
N ARG A 681 12.51 -37.36 1.92
CA ARG A 681 12.80 -37.46 0.48
C ARG A 681 12.63 -36.10 -0.18
N GLN A 682 13.43 -35.85 -1.21
CA GLN A 682 13.23 -34.67 -2.04
C GLN A 682 11.94 -34.81 -2.86
N PRO A 683 11.04 -33.80 -2.87
CA PRO A 683 9.91 -33.82 -3.79
C PRO A 683 10.42 -33.74 -5.23
N CYS A 684 9.59 -34.12 -6.20
CA CYS A 684 9.91 -33.93 -7.60
C CYS A 684 9.95 -32.43 -7.95
N PRO A 685 10.93 -31.95 -8.74
CA PRO A 685 11.01 -30.55 -9.17
C PRO A 685 9.71 -30.01 -9.78
N THR A 686 9.00 -30.84 -10.56
CA THR A 686 7.73 -30.45 -11.21
C THR A 686 6.57 -30.29 -10.21
N LEU A 687 6.62 -30.93 -9.04
CA LEU A 687 5.65 -30.69 -7.96
C LEU A 687 5.83 -29.29 -7.38
N ILE A 688 7.08 -28.84 -7.21
CA ILE A 688 7.40 -27.48 -6.75
C ILE A 688 6.99 -26.46 -7.82
N GLU A 689 7.27 -26.73 -9.10
CA GLU A 689 6.82 -25.87 -10.20
C GLU A 689 5.30 -25.73 -10.26
N LEU A 690 4.56 -26.84 -10.19
CA LEU A 690 3.11 -26.82 -10.18
C LEU A 690 2.58 -26.06 -8.96
N SER A 691 3.15 -26.29 -7.76
CA SER A 691 2.81 -25.54 -6.55
C SER A 691 3.00 -24.04 -6.77
N SER A 692 4.13 -23.64 -7.36
CA SER A 692 4.43 -22.23 -7.61
C SER A 692 3.50 -21.60 -8.64
N ALA A 693 3.20 -22.30 -9.74
CA ALA A 693 2.25 -21.82 -10.74
C ALA A 693 0.84 -21.63 -10.14
N LEU A 694 0.40 -22.55 -9.26
CA LEU A 694 -0.88 -22.45 -8.58
C LEU A 694 -0.91 -21.30 -7.55
N GLU A 695 0.15 -21.11 -6.77
CA GLU A 695 0.25 -19.97 -5.83
C GLU A 695 0.33 -18.63 -6.55
N ARG A 696 1.05 -18.55 -7.67
CA ARG A 696 1.11 -17.35 -8.54
C ARG A 696 -0.25 -17.06 -9.17
N ALA A 697 -0.96 -18.08 -9.66
CA ALA A 697 -2.32 -17.91 -10.18
C ALA A 697 -3.29 -17.46 -9.09
N LEU A 698 -3.19 -18.02 -7.88
CA LEU A 698 -3.97 -17.57 -6.73
C LEU A 698 -3.63 -16.11 -6.37
N ASN A 699 -2.35 -15.74 -6.36
CA ASN A 699 -1.92 -14.35 -6.13
C ASN A 699 -2.55 -13.42 -7.17
N PHE A 700 -2.45 -13.74 -8.46
CA PHE A 700 -3.08 -12.95 -9.52
C PHE A 700 -4.59 -12.84 -9.34
N MET A 701 -5.29 -13.93 -9.02
CA MET A 701 -6.73 -13.85 -8.75
C MET A 701 -7.07 -13.00 -7.51
N HIS A 702 -6.15 -12.80 -6.59
CA HIS A 702 -6.36 -11.95 -5.41
C HIS A 702 -5.93 -10.50 -5.61
N THR A 703 -5.06 -10.20 -6.58
CA THR A 703 -4.39 -8.89 -6.70
C THR A 703 -4.57 -8.25 -8.05
N GLY A 704 -4.80 -9.03 -9.11
CA GLY A 704 -4.81 -8.60 -10.50
C GLY A 704 -3.45 -8.23 -11.07
N ASN A 705 -2.36 -8.43 -10.31
CA ASN A 705 -1.02 -8.00 -10.70
C ASN A 705 -0.35 -9.06 -11.58
N VAL A 706 -0.07 -8.73 -12.85
CA VAL A 706 0.50 -9.70 -13.79
C VAL A 706 2.00 -9.94 -13.57
N ALA A 707 2.67 -9.12 -12.76
CA ALA A 707 4.09 -9.29 -12.42
C ALA A 707 4.39 -10.68 -11.86
N VAL A 708 3.40 -11.33 -11.25
CA VAL A 708 3.54 -12.68 -10.68
C VAL A 708 3.42 -13.81 -11.71
N ILE A 709 3.12 -13.50 -12.98
CA ILE A 709 2.90 -14.50 -14.03
C ILE A 709 4.20 -14.79 -14.76
N ALA A 710 4.76 -15.98 -14.52
CA ALA A 710 5.93 -16.50 -15.25
C ALA A 710 5.48 -17.07 -16.59
N THR A 711 5.40 -16.22 -17.62
CA THR A 711 4.71 -16.53 -18.89
C THR A 711 5.25 -17.79 -19.57
N SER A 712 6.56 -18.01 -19.56
CA SER A 712 7.21 -19.14 -20.22
C SER A 712 6.88 -20.50 -19.59
N ALA A 713 6.55 -20.55 -18.30
CA ALA A 713 6.15 -21.77 -17.60
C ALA A 713 4.62 -21.89 -17.47
N MET A 714 3.94 -20.78 -17.17
CA MET A 714 2.50 -20.76 -16.88
C MET A 714 1.62 -20.75 -18.13
N ASN A 715 2.08 -20.22 -19.27
CA ASN A 715 1.29 -20.24 -20.51
C ASN A 715 1.19 -21.64 -21.12
N PRO A 716 2.27 -22.46 -21.21
CA PRO A 716 2.15 -23.86 -21.63
C PRO A 716 1.23 -24.70 -20.75
N LEU A 717 1.21 -24.42 -19.43
CA LEU A 717 0.26 -25.01 -18.47
C LEU A 717 -1.19 -24.54 -18.66
N TRP A 718 -1.42 -23.57 -19.55
CA TRP A 718 -2.67 -22.82 -19.77
C TRP A 718 -3.14 -21.95 -18.60
N ILE A 719 -2.64 -22.16 -17.38
CA ILE A 719 -3.11 -21.43 -16.21
C ILE A 719 -2.84 -19.92 -16.31
N GLY A 720 -1.69 -19.50 -16.86
CA GLY A 720 -1.36 -18.10 -17.07
C GLY A 720 -2.27 -17.43 -18.11
N LEU A 721 -2.53 -18.12 -19.22
CA LEU A 721 -3.43 -17.63 -20.27
C LEU A 721 -4.87 -17.54 -19.77
N ALA A 722 -5.35 -18.58 -19.08
CA ALA A 722 -6.74 -18.68 -18.66
C ALA A 722 -7.14 -17.60 -17.64
N ILE A 723 -6.32 -17.39 -16.60
CA ILE A 723 -6.65 -16.37 -15.59
C ILE A 723 -6.58 -14.94 -16.15
N ILE A 724 -5.73 -14.67 -17.15
CA ILE A 724 -5.65 -13.35 -17.80
C ILE A 724 -6.83 -13.14 -18.76
N HIS A 725 -7.09 -14.10 -19.64
CA HIS A 725 -8.02 -13.91 -20.75
C HIS A 725 -9.47 -14.30 -20.45
N ASP A 726 -9.66 -15.36 -19.66
CA ASP A 726 -10.97 -15.93 -19.35
C ASP A 726 -11.40 -15.62 -17.90
N GLY A 727 -10.44 -15.32 -17.01
CA GLY A 727 -10.65 -14.96 -15.61
C GLY A 727 -10.62 -16.18 -14.65
N LEU A 728 -11.04 -17.36 -15.12
CA LEU A 728 -10.92 -18.60 -14.37
C LEU A 728 -9.72 -19.45 -14.83
N PRO A 729 -9.07 -20.17 -13.90
CA PRO A 729 -7.91 -21.00 -14.20
C PRO A 729 -8.28 -22.25 -15.00
N CYS A 730 -7.41 -22.62 -15.94
CA CYS A 730 -7.50 -23.84 -16.75
C CYS A 730 -6.12 -24.49 -16.79
N LEU A 731 -6.07 -25.82 -16.76
CA LEU A 731 -4.84 -26.61 -16.80
C LEU A 731 -4.78 -27.44 -18.08
N ASN A 732 -3.62 -27.45 -18.73
CA ASN A 732 -3.37 -28.26 -19.91
C ASN A 732 -3.35 -29.76 -19.55
N PRO A 733 -4.30 -30.58 -20.07
CA PRO A 733 -4.40 -31.99 -19.72
C PRO A 733 -3.23 -32.84 -20.22
N ALA A 734 -2.44 -32.36 -21.20
CA ALA A 734 -1.21 -33.05 -21.61
C ALA A 734 -0.11 -32.93 -20.54
N LEU A 735 -0.07 -31.79 -19.84
CA LEU A 735 0.89 -31.50 -18.78
C LEU A 735 0.38 -31.95 -17.40
N VAL A 736 -0.91 -31.79 -17.14
CA VAL A 736 -1.58 -32.16 -15.89
C VAL A 736 -2.71 -33.14 -16.18
N PRO A 737 -2.40 -34.42 -16.46
CA PRO A 737 -3.40 -35.41 -16.89
C PRO A 737 -4.39 -35.80 -15.80
N THR A 738 -4.04 -35.62 -14.53
CA THR A 738 -4.92 -35.93 -13.39
C THR A 738 -4.72 -34.97 -12.24
N LEU A 739 -5.81 -34.67 -11.54
CA LEU A 739 -5.82 -33.90 -10.29
C LEU A 739 -6.10 -34.77 -9.06
N ILE A 740 -6.31 -36.09 -9.26
CA ILE A 740 -6.78 -37.03 -8.22
C ILE A 740 -5.65 -37.95 -7.71
N GLY A 741 -4.58 -38.14 -8.48
CA GLY A 741 -3.43 -38.97 -8.08
C GLY A 741 -2.25 -38.18 -7.47
N PRO A 742 -1.20 -38.89 -7.02
CA PRO A 742 0.04 -38.27 -6.52
C PRO A 742 0.91 -37.68 -7.64
N ASN A 743 0.77 -38.20 -8.86
CA ASN A 743 1.52 -37.77 -10.04
C ASN A 743 0.67 -36.77 -10.83
N PHE A 744 0.79 -35.50 -10.47
CA PHE A 744 0.03 -34.43 -11.12
C PHE A 744 0.58 -34.10 -12.50
N VAL A 745 1.91 -34.07 -12.66
CA VAL A 745 2.58 -33.52 -13.84
C VAL A 745 3.17 -34.63 -14.72
N ASN A 746 2.91 -34.55 -16.02
CA ASN A 746 3.63 -35.34 -17.01
C ASN A 746 4.95 -34.64 -17.39
N VAL A 747 6.05 -35.15 -16.84
CA VAL A 747 7.38 -34.53 -16.94
C VAL A 747 7.91 -34.51 -18.37
N GLU A 748 7.54 -35.48 -19.20
CA GLU A 748 7.98 -35.58 -20.60
C GLU A 748 7.52 -34.39 -21.45
N TYR A 749 6.40 -33.77 -21.08
CA TYR A 749 5.82 -32.66 -21.82
C TYR A 749 6.16 -31.30 -21.21
N TRP A 750 6.94 -31.25 -20.11
CA TRP A 750 7.25 -30.00 -19.42
C TRP A 750 7.96 -29.01 -20.36
N PRO A 751 7.57 -27.72 -20.36
CA PRO A 751 8.15 -26.74 -21.27
C PRO A 751 9.66 -26.55 -21.05
N GLN A 752 10.37 -26.38 -22.16
CA GLN A 752 11.82 -26.17 -22.21
C GLN A 752 12.18 -24.91 -23.01
N HIS A 753 13.34 -24.32 -22.70
CA HIS A 753 14.02 -23.32 -23.52
C HIS A 753 14.63 -23.99 -24.77
N ASP A 754 15.06 -23.18 -25.75
CA ASP A 754 15.74 -23.66 -26.97
C ASP A 754 17.03 -24.43 -26.66
N ASN A 755 17.71 -24.07 -25.57
CA ASN A 755 18.88 -24.78 -25.05
C ASN A 755 18.52 -26.04 -24.22
N ARG A 756 17.26 -26.50 -24.28
CA ARG A 756 16.70 -27.68 -23.59
C ARG A 756 16.65 -27.59 -22.06
N LEU A 757 16.90 -26.41 -21.48
CA LEU A 757 16.71 -26.20 -20.04
C LEU A 757 15.21 -26.11 -19.71
N PRO A 758 14.73 -26.67 -18.59
CA PRO A 758 13.33 -26.58 -18.21
C PRO A 758 12.94 -25.12 -17.90
N LYS A 759 11.75 -24.70 -18.37
CA LYS A 759 11.13 -23.43 -17.95
C LYS A 759 10.70 -23.52 -16.48
N SER A 760 10.81 -22.42 -15.74
CA SER A 760 10.50 -22.40 -14.30
C SER A 760 9.69 -21.17 -13.91
N ALA A 761 8.65 -21.38 -13.09
CA ALA A 761 7.94 -20.36 -12.33
C ALA A 761 8.55 -20.17 -10.93
N SER A 762 9.50 -21.02 -10.53
CA SER A 762 10.03 -21.08 -9.15
C SER A 762 11.56 -21.10 -9.09
N ARG A 763 12.24 -20.40 -10.02
CA ARG A 763 13.70 -20.49 -10.23
C ARG A 763 14.51 -20.42 -8.93
N CYS A 764 14.25 -19.41 -8.10
CA CYS A 764 14.90 -19.24 -6.80
C CYS A 764 14.69 -20.43 -5.85
N SER A 765 13.48 -20.99 -5.82
CA SER A 765 13.15 -22.17 -5.01
C SER A 765 13.87 -23.41 -5.53
N GLN A 766 13.85 -23.64 -6.84
CA GLN A 766 14.56 -24.77 -7.47
C GLN A 766 16.06 -24.73 -7.21
N LEU A 767 16.70 -23.57 -7.41
CA LEU A 767 18.14 -23.40 -7.16
C LEU A 767 18.49 -23.68 -5.70
N ARG A 768 17.64 -23.25 -4.76
CA ARG A 768 17.84 -23.51 -3.33
C ARG A 768 17.69 -24.98 -2.98
N THR A 769 16.78 -25.70 -3.62
CA THR A 769 16.48 -27.12 -3.29
C THR A 769 17.42 -28.10 -3.99
N TYR A 770 17.76 -27.85 -5.26
CA TYR A 770 18.46 -28.81 -6.12
C TYR A 770 19.82 -28.29 -6.63
N GLY A 771 20.17 -27.03 -6.35
CA GLY A 771 21.44 -26.41 -6.77
C GLY A 771 21.46 -25.96 -8.24
N GLU A 772 22.55 -25.32 -8.65
CA GLU A 772 22.72 -24.82 -10.03
C GLU A 772 22.78 -25.95 -11.07
N GLY A 773 23.32 -27.12 -10.68
CA GLY A 773 23.40 -28.31 -11.54
C GLY A 773 22.03 -28.85 -11.99
N HIS A 774 20.96 -28.53 -11.26
CA HIS A 774 19.58 -28.93 -11.58
C HIS A 774 19.14 -28.51 -12.98
N TYR A 775 19.57 -27.33 -13.43
CA TYR A 775 19.20 -26.83 -14.74
C TYR A 775 20.08 -27.40 -15.84
N ASN A 776 21.33 -27.74 -15.55
CA ASN A 776 22.35 -28.02 -16.57
C ASN A 776 22.16 -29.33 -17.37
N ASN A 777 21.28 -30.25 -16.93
CA ASN A 777 20.99 -31.49 -17.64
C ASN A 777 19.47 -31.71 -17.75
N ALA A 778 18.91 -31.68 -18.96
CA ALA A 778 17.52 -32.06 -19.22
C ALA A 778 17.20 -33.50 -18.75
N LEU A 779 18.20 -34.38 -18.76
CA LEU A 779 18.13 -35.74 -18.23
C LEU A 779 18.06 -35.78 -16.70
N ASP A 780 18.57 -34.80 -15.95
CA ASP A 780 18.46 -34.78 -14.48
C ASP A 780 17.07 -34.31 -14.03
N PHE A 781 16.46 -33.34 -14.74
CA PHE A 781 15.05 -32.96 -14.50
C PHE A 781 14.11 -34.16 -14.67
N GLY A 782 14.38 -35.02 -15.66
CA GLY A 782 13.73 -36.32 -15.85
C GLY A 782 14.16 -37.40 -14.84
N ALA A 783 15.46 -37.57 -14.58
CA ALA A 783 16.02 -38.64 -13.76
C ALA A 783 15.63 -38.53 -12.29
N PHE A 784 15.61 -37.32 -11.71
CA PHE A 784 15.09 -37.07 -10.36
C PHE A 784 13.58 -37.34 -10.26
N SER A 785 12.82 -37.19 -11.35
CA SER A 785 11.40 -37.52 -11.39
C SER A 785 11.12 -39.03 -11.48
N THR A 786 11.93 -39.77 -12.23
CA THR A 786 11.82 -41.24 -12.35
C THR A 786 12.33 -41.98 -11.11
N LEU A 787 13.40 -41.50 -10.45
CA LEU A 787 13.95 -42.13 -9.25
C LEU A 787 13.06 -41.93 -7.99
N GLY A 788 12.23 -40.87 -7.97
CA GLY A 788 11.27 -40.63 -6.89
C GLY A 788 9.93 -41.38 -7.03
N CYS A 789 9.55 -41.75 -8.26
CA CYS A 789 8.28 -42.41 -8.58
C CYS A 789 8.37 -43.93 -8.72
N ALA A 790 9.56 -44.51 -8.89
CA ALA A 790 9.76 -45.96 -9.10
C ALA A 790 9.74 -46.82 -7.81
N GLY A 791 9.23 -46.28 -6.70
CA GLY A 791 9.05 -47.02 -5.44
C GLY A 791 7.59 -47.43 -5.25
N ASN A 792 7.08 -48.32 -6.11
CA ASN A 792 5.97 -49.24 -5.88
C ASN A 792 5.62 -49.92 -7.22
N HIS A 793 6.31 -51.02 -7.50
CA HIS A 793 5.71 -52.12 -8.24
C HIS A 793 5.24 -53.16 -7.24
#